data_AF-A0A3M7APZ1-F1
#
_entry.id   AF-A0A3M7APZ1-F1
#
_cell.length_a   1.000
_cell.length_b   1.000
_cell.length_c   1.000
_cell.angle_alpha   90.00
_cell.angle_beta   90.00
_cell.angle_gamma   90.00
#
_symmetry.space_group_name_H-M   'P 1'
#
loop_
_entity.id
_entity.type
_entity.pdbx_description
1 polymer ?
#
loop_
_entity_poly.entity_id
_entity_poly.type
_entity_poly.pdbx_seq_one_letter_code
_entity_poly.pdbx_strand_id
1 'polypeptide(L)'
;MVQQATAFLLDVLSANKPEQGHLQTRLLEMNLMNAPQVADAILGNEMFSHYDRQRVAQLCENSGLMTRALEHYEDPASIKRCIVQTDKIPEEFLINYFGRLTVELGLECLDEMMKVNIRQNLQAVINIAKKYSDLFGPTRIIDLLEKYRTAEGLYFYLGGIVNITEDKDVTYKYIEAATRMGQLNEVERICRESNSYDPERVKNFLKEQQLTEQLPLIIVCDRFNFIHDLVLYLYKNQQFKSIEVYVQRVNPTRTPAVIGGLLDVDCDENIIKGLLNSVSPQSIPIDELVGEVESRNRLKLLLPFLEATLAAGNQQQAVYNALAKIYIDSNNNPEKFLQENDMYDTLQVGKYCEKRDPNLAFIAYSKGQNDLELINITSENSMFRAQGRYLLERADPEIWSYVLSENNIHRRSLVDQVVSTAVPQSQDPEKVSIAVKAFIDADMPVELIELLEKIILEPSTFSDNANLQNLLMLTAAKSDRGRVANYIQSLDNYTPEDIAQQCIDVGMYEEAFLIYKKASQHQEATGVLVDHVVSIDRAQEYADQVDLPEVWSRVAKAQLDGVRVSDAIESYLRAQDPSNYPEVIEVATHSGKDEDLIKFLRMARKTLREAPIDTALAFCYARTNQLPELEEFLRGTNVANVEESGDKAYEEGYHEAAKIFYSSISNWAKLSTTLVHLEDYQAAVECARKANSVKVWKQVNEACVAKKEFRLAQICGLNLIVHADELQDLVKQYERNGYFDELISLLEAGLGLERAHMGMFTELGIALSKYHPERVMEHLRIFWGRLNIPKVIRACEEAHLWPELVFLYAHYDEYDNAALAMMERAADAWEHHTFKETIVKVANLEIYYRALNFYLQEQPSLITDLLQVLTPRIDVNRVVRMFEKSDNIPLIKPFLLNVQPQNKRAVNDAINDLLIEEEDHKQLRDSVENFDNYEAVALAQRLEKHELVFFRQIAANIYRKNKRWDKSIALSKQDKLYKDAIETSAISGKADVVEELLRYFVDIGSKECYVGMLYACYDLIPLHVVMEISWRHGLNDFTMPFMINYMSQQAFTIDQLKHDNDERKAREAENKKEEDTGPILGQSRLMLTQGPMQTGGSPAPNGIMPQPTGYGGF
;
A
#
# COMPACT_ATOMS: atom_id res chain seq x y z
N MET A 1 -39.62 -18.00 55.47
CA MET A 1 -40.06 -16.59 55.47
C MET A 1 -39.53 -15.77 54.28
N VAL A 2 -38.33 -16.05 53.74
CA VAL A 2 -37.72 -15.26 52.63
C VAL A 2 -38.54 -15.27 51.33
N GLN A 3 -39.10 -16.41 50.91
CA GLN A 3 -39.93 -16.49 49.69
C GLN A 3 -41.23 -15.67 49.79
N GLN A 4 -41.89 -15.68 50.95
CA GLN A 4 -43.11 -14.89 51.20
C GLN A 4 -42.81 -13.39 51.26
N ALA A 5 -41.68 -13.01 51.86
CA ALA A 5 -41.21 -11.62 51.87
C ALA A 5 -40.82 -11.12 50.47
N THR A 6 -40.25 -12.00 49.63
CA THR A 6 -39.90 -11.70 48.24
C THR A 6 -41.14 -11.44 47.40
N ALA A 7 -42.16 -12.31 47.48
CA ALA A 7 -43.42 -12.12 46.76
C ALA A 7 -44.12 -10.81 47.17
N PHE A 8 -44.18 -10.53 48.48
CA PHE A 8 -44.75 -9.28 48.99
C PHE A 8 -44.00 -8.04 48.50
N LEU A 9 -42.66 -8.06 48.54
CA LEU A 9 -41.84 -6.94 48.08
C LEU A 9 -41.89 -6.77 46.55
N LEU A 10 -42.02 -7.86 45.77
CA LEU A 10 -42.22 -7.78 44.31
C LEU A 10 -43.55 -7.08 43.96
N ASP A 11 -44.63 -7.39 44.67
CA ASP A 11 -45.92 -6.72 44.47
C ASP A 11 -45.87 -5.23 44.86
N VAL A 12 -45.24 -4.90 45.99
CA VAL A 12 -45.13 -3.53 46.52
C VAL A 12 -44.20 -2.65 45.68
N LEU A 13 -43.13 -3.23 45.13
CA LEU A 13 -42.10 -2.50 44.36
C LEU A 13 -42.39 -2.47 42.85
N SER A 14 -43.48 -3.09 42.38
CA SER A 14 -43.87 -3.17 40.97
C SER A 14 -43.96 -1.82 40.23
N ALA A 15 -44.21 -0.73 40.96
CA ALA A 15 -44.26 0.64 40.42
C ALA A 15 -42.89 1.30 40.17
N ASN A 16 -41.77 0.61 40.47
CA ASN A 16 -40.38 1.02 40.25
C ASN A 16 -40.09 2.51 40.54
N LYS A 17 -40.47 2.98 41.74
CA LYS A 17 -40.30 4.38 42.13
C LYS A 17 -38.87 4.67 42.63
N PRO A 18 -38.29 5.84 42.32
CA PRO A 18 -36.93 6.21 42.74
C PRO A 18 -36.78 6.31 44.28
N GLU A 19 -37.84 6.69 45.00
CA GLU A 19 -37.85 6.74 46.47
C GLU A 19 -37.67 5.36 47.14
N GLN A 20 -37.92 4.27 46.40
CA GLN A 20 -37.87 2.90 46.90
C GLN A 20 -36.55 2.18 46.56
N GLY A 21 -35.54 2.88 46.02
CA GLY A 21 -34.27 2.27 45.60
C GLY A 21 -33.53 1.49 46.71
N HIS A 22 -33.61 1.96 47.96
CA HIS A 22 -33.03 1.24 49.10
C HIS A 22 -33.75 -0.10 49.41
N LEU A 23 -35.06 -0.17 49.16
CA LEU A 23 -35.85 -1.41 49.32
C LEU A 23 -35.62 -2.36 48.14
N GLN A 24 -35.46 -1.84 46.93
CA GLN A 24 -35.05 -2.62 45.75
C GLN A 24 -33.68 -3.27 45.97
N THR A 25 -32.71 -2.51 46.48
CA THR A 25 -31.37 -3.01 46.84
C THR A 25 -31.44 -4.11 47.88
N ARG A 26 -32.27 -3.94 48.93
CA ARG A 26 -32.42 -4.91 50.01
C ARG A 26 -33.16 -6.18 49.58
N LEU A 27 -34.12 -6.07 48.64
CA LEU A 27 -34.77 -7.21 48.01
C LEU A 27 -33.78 -8.04 47.20
N LEU A 28 -32.96 -7.39 46.38
CA LEU A 28 -31.91 -8.05 45.59
C LEU A 28 -30.84 -8.67 46.50
N GLU A 29 -30.39 -7.97 47.55
CA GLU A 29 -29.44 -8.48 48.53
C GLU A 29 -29.97 -9.72 49.26
N MET A 30 -31.21 -9.69 49.72
CA MET A 30 -31.86 -10.83 50.38
C MET A 30 -31.96 -12.04 49.44
N ASN A 31 -32.26 -11.81 48.16
CA ASN A 31 -32.39 -12.88 47.18
C ASN A 31 -31.03 -13.41 46.69
N LEU A 32 -30.02 -12.55 46.51
CA LEU A 32 -28.68 -12.97 46.09
C LEU A 32 -27.98 -13.83 47.16
N MET A 33 -28.22 -13.56 48.45
CA MET A 33 -27.64 -14.37 49.54
C MET A 33 -28.33 -15.72 49.75
N ASN A 34 -29.64 -15.83 49.47
CA ASN A 34 -30.44 -17.02 49.84
C ASN A 34 -30.94 -17.84 48.65
N ALA A 35 -31.20 -17.21 47.50
CA ALA A 35 -31.79 -17.81 46.31
C ALA A 35 -31.34 -17.07 45.03
N PRO A 36 -30.06 -17.17 44.62
CA PRO A 36 -29.48 -16.39 43.54
C PRO A 36 -30.20 -16.58 42.18
N GLN A 37 -30.81 -17.74 41.92
CA GLN A 37 -31.62 -17.98 40.70
C GLN A 37 -32.85 -17.07 40.61
N VAL A 38 -33.47 -16.72 41.74
CA VAL A 38 -34.61 -15.81 41.79
C VAL A 38 -34.15 -14.37 41.56
N ALA A 39 -33.00 -13.99 42.12
CA ALA A 39 -32.39 -12.70 41.85
C ALA A 39 -31.99 -12.53 40.38
N ASP A 40 -31.44 -13.57 39.75
CA ASP A 40 -31.10 -13.57 38.32
C ASP A 40 -32.34 -13.41 37.44
N ALA A 41 -33.47 -14.05 37.78
CA ALA A 41 -34.74 -13.85 37.07
C ALA A 41 -35.30 -12.43 37.24
N ILE A 42 -35.17 -11.84 38.43
CA ILE A 42 -35.61 -10.45 38.70
C ILE A 42 -34.76 -9.44 37.93
N LEU A 43 -33.43 -9.61 37.94
CA LEU A 43 -32.49 -8.76 37.21
C LEU A 43 -32.66 -8.94 35.70
N GLY A 44 -32.86 -10.18 35.22
CA GLY A 44 -33.05 -10.49 33.81
C GLY A 44 -34.37 -9.99 33.21
N ASN A 45 -35.41 -9.80 34.03
CA ASN A 45 -36.67 -9.19 33.62
C ASN A 45 -36.66 -7.65 33.72
N GLU A 46 -35.53 -7.03 34.08
CA GLU A 46 -35.35 -5.58 34.22
C GLU A 46 -36.43 -4.89 35.08
N MET A 47 -36.95 -5.59 36.10
CA MET A 47 -38.11 -5.12 36.88
C MET A 47 -37.81 -3.86 37.72
N PHE A 48 -36.54 -3.60 38.02
CA PHE A 48 -36.11 -2.50 38.89
C PHE A 48 -34.94 -1.74 38.26
N SER A 49 -34.86 -0.43 38.50
CA SER A 49 -33.86 0.44 37.84
C SER A 49 -33.08 1.34 38.80
N HIS A 50 -33.50 1.45 40.07
CA HIS A 50 -33.02 2.45 41.03
C HIS A 50 -32.24 1.86 42.23
N TYR A 51 -31.78 0.61 42.14
CA TYR A 51 -30.97 -0.03 43.18
C TYR A 51 -29.47 0.35 43.10
N ASP A 52 -28.75 0.14 44.21
CA ASP A 52 -27.30 0.32 44.27
C ASP A 52 -26.58 -0.74 43.43
N ARG A 53 -26.16 -0.34 42.22
CA ARG A 53 -25.53 -1.22 41.24
C ARG A 53 -24.20 -1.78 41.72
N GLN A 54 -23.39 -1.00 42.44
CA GLN A 54 -22.07 -1.43 42.90
C GLN A 54 -22.18 -2.51 43.99
N ARG A 55 -23.11 -2.33 44.93
CA ARG A 55 -23.36 -3.32 45.99
C ARG A 55 -23.99 -4.60 45.43
N VAL A 56 -24.92 -4.47 44.48
CA VAL A 56 -25.53 -5.62 43.79
C VAL A 56 -24.48 -6.37 42.94
N ALA A 57 -23.58 -5.68 42.25
CA ALA A 57 -22.49 -6.30 41.48
C ALA A 57 -21.55 -7.15 42.35
N GLN A 58 -21.14 -6.64 43.51
CA GLN A 58 -20.31 -7.39 44.48
C GLN A 58 -21.02 -8.64 45.01
N LEU A 59 -22.33 -8.53 45.27
CA LEU A 59 -23.13 -9.66 45.73
C LEU A 59 -23.34 -10.70 44.62
N CYS A 60 -23.54 -10.27 43.37
CA CYS A 60 -23.59 -11.14 42.19
C CYS A 60 -22.26 -11.87 41.97
N GLU A 61 -21.12 -11.20 42.17
CA GLU A 61 -19.78 -11.82 42.10
C GLU A 61 -19.61 -12.90 43.18
N ASN A 62 -19.97 -12.58 44.43
CA ASN A 62 -19.92 -13.52 45.56
C ASN A 62 -20.88 -14.72 45.40
N SER A 63 -22.01 -14.52 44.72
CA SER A 63 -23.00 -15.57 44.45
C SER A 63 -22.73 -16.36 43.17
N GLY A 64 -21.65 -16.06 42.43
CA GLY A 64 -21.26 -16.78 41.21
C GLY A 64 -22.00 -16.38 39.93
N LEU A 65 -22.81 -15.30 39.96
CA LEU A 65 -23.55 -14.76 38.81
C LEU A 65 -22.70 -13.72 38.06
N MET A 66 -21.64 -14.19 37.40
CA MET A 66 -20.62 -13.33 36.79
C MET A 66 -21.15 -12.50 35.60
N THR A 67 -22.13 -13.01 34.85
CA THR A 67 -22.79 -12.27 33.76
C THR A 67 -23.46 -10.99 34.26
N ARG A 68 -24.25 -11.10 35.32
CA ARG A 68 -24.94 -9.97 35.95
C ARG A 68 -23.99 -9.04 36.70
N ALA A 69 -22.93 -9.58 37.29
CA ALA A 69 -21.88 -8.76 37.90
C ALA A 69 -21.22 -7.85 36.85
N LEU A 70 -20.92 -8.37 35.66
CA LEU A 70 -20.34 -7.59 34.55
C LEU A 70 -21.27 -6.50 34.00
N GLU A 71 -22.59 -6.72 34.00
CA GLU A 71 -23.56 -5.68 33.58
C GLU A 71 -23.65 -4.49 34.55
N HIS A 72 -23.26 -4.70 35.82
CA HIS A 72 -23.41 -3.70 36.87
C HIS A 72 -22.08 -3.10 37.35
N TYR A 73 -20.94 -3.70 37.00
CA TYR A 73 -19.63 -3.10 37.23
C TYR A 73 -19.34 -1.98 36.24
N GLU A 74 -19.04 -0.80 36.76
CA GLU A 74 -18.58 0.38 35.99
C GLU A 74 -17.06 0.61 36.14
N ASP A 75 -16.43 -0.02 37.14
CA ASP A 75 -15.01 0.12 37.45
C ASP A 75 -14.11 -0.82 36.60
N PRO A 76 -13.09 -0.28 35.88
CA PRO A 76 -12.20 -1.08 35.04
C PRO A 76 -11.46 -2.21 35.77
N ALA A 77 -11.09 -2.03 37.05
CA ALA A 77 -10.37 -3.06 37.80
C ALA A 77 -11.28 -4.24 38.17
N SER A 78 -12.54 -3.95 38.47
CA SER A 78 -13.57 -4.96 38.77
C SER A 78 -14.00 -5.73 37.52
N ILE A 79 -14.14 -5.03 36.38
CA ILE A 79 -14.44 -5.64 35.07
C ILE A 79 -13.33 -6.62 34.66
N LYS A 80 -12.04 -6.21 34.76
CA LYS A 80 -10.89 -7.08 34.46
C LYS A 80 -10.87 -8.34 35.32
N ARG A 81 -11.21 -8.23 36.60
CA ARG A 81 -11.24 -9.38 37.53
C ARG A 81 -12.32 -10.39 37.17
N CYS A 82 -13.50 -9.92 36.75
CA CYS A 82 -14.63 -10.77 36.44
C CYS A 82 -14.55 -11.41 35.04
N ILE A 83 -14.07 -10.67 34.03
CA ILE A 83 -13.93 -11.16 32.64
C ILE A 83 -12.98 -12.36 32.55
N VAL A 84 -11.98 -12.42 33.42
CA VAL A 84 -11.00 -13.52 33.48
C VAL A 84 -11.64 -14.88 33.82
N GLN A 85 -12.79 -14.91 34.50
CA GLN A 85 -13.52 -16.14 34.84
C GLN A 85 -14.46 -16.59 33.71
N THR A 86 -13.89 -16.76 32.52
CA THR A 86 -14.57 -17.17 31.28
C THR A 86 -15.35 -18.48 31.40
N ASP A 87 -14.96 -19.39 32.28
CA ASP A 87 -15.63 -20.68 32.54
C ASP A 87 -17.06 -20.56 33.05
N LYS A 88 -17.39 -19.40 33.63
CA LYS A 88 -18.70 -19.12 34.23
C LYS A 88 -19.53 -18.17 33.36
N ILE A 89 -19.02 -17.74 32.21
CA ILE A 89 -19.65 -16.73 31.36
C ILE A 89 -19.91 -17.34 29.98
N PRO A 90 -21.16 -17.28 29.46
CA PRO A 90 -21.44 -17.71 28.09
C PRO A 90 -20.64 -16.89 27.06
N GLU A 91 -20.07 -17.59 26.08
CA GLU A 91 -19.24 -16.97 25.03
C GLU A 91 -20.00 -15.91 24.22
N GLU A 92 -21.28 -16.14 23.91
CA GLU A 92 -22.14 -15.18 23.20
C GLU A 92 -22.35 -13.88 24.00
N PHE A 93 -22.45 -13.98 25.32
CA PHE A 93 -22.59 -12.81 26.19
C PHE A 93 -21.31 -11.99 26.20
N LEU A 94 -20.13 -12.64 26.35
CA LEU A 94 -18.84 -11.96 26.27
C LEU A 94 -18.70 -11.21 24.95
N ILE A 95 -18.96 -11.86 23.82
CA ILE A 95 -18.85 -11.23 22.51
C ILE A 95 -19.73 -9.97 22.42
N ASN A 96 -20.98 -10.01 22.88
CA ASN A 96 -21.86 -8.83 22.82
C ASN A 96 -21.48 -7.76 23.85
N TYR A 97 -20.94 -8.16 25.00
CA TYR A 97 -20.49 -7.24 26.05
C TYR A 97 -19.29 -6.40 25.61
N PHE A 98 -18.34 -6.97 24.88
CA PHE A 98 -17.19 -6.22 24.33
C PHE A 98 -17.60 -5.09 23.37
N GLY A 99 -18.78 -5.16 22.74
CA GLY A 99 -19.33 -4.06 21.95
C GLY A 99 -19.85 -2.87 22.77
N ARG A 100 -20.04 -3.03 24.09
CA ARG A 100 -20.41 -1.95 25.01
C ARG A 100 -19.18 -1.30 25.67
N LEU A 101 -18.02 -1.94 25.58
CA LEU A 101 -16.77 -1.46 26.16
C LEU A 101 -16.11 -0.42 25.23
N THR A 102 -15.34 0.50 25.81
CA THR A 102 -14.48 1.40 25.02
C THR A 102 -13.32 0.60 24.40
N VAL A 103 -12.77 1.09 23.28
CA VAL A 103 -11.71 0.39 22.53
C VAL A 103 -10.48 0.11 23.40
N GLU A 104 -10.07 1.06 24.25
CA GLU A 104 -8.92 0.91 25.15
C GLU A 104 -9.19 -0.14 26.24
N LEU A 105 -10.35 -0.07 26.90
CA LEU A 105 -10.71 -1.00 27.96
C LEU A 105 -10.95 -2.41 27.40
N GLY A 106 -11.49 -2.52 26.19
CA GLY A 106 -11.60 -3.78 25.45
C GLY A 106 -10.23 -4.42 25.20
N LEU A 107 -9.24 -3.67 24.70
CA LEU A 107 -7.88 -4.19 24.49
C LEU A 107 -7.19 -4.60 25.79
N GLU A 108 -7.33 -3.81 26.86
CA GLU A 108 -6.80 -4.16 28.18
C GLU A 108 -7.48 -5.40 28.79
N CYS A 109 -8.78 -5.58 28.56
CA CYS A 109 -9.50 -6.79 28.95
C CYS A 109 -9.03 -8.02 28.16
N LEU A 110 -8.78 -7.89 26.86
CA LEU A 110 -8.18 -8.96 26.05
C LEU A 110 -6.76 -9.30 26.53
N ASP A 111 -5.95 -8.30 26.91
CA ASP A 111 -4.60 -8.50 27.47
C ASP A 111 -4.65 -9.28 28.80
N GLU A 112 -5.53 -8.90 29.73
CA GLU A 112 -5.69 -9.61 31.00
C GLU A 112 -6.32 -11.02 30.82
N MET A 113 -7.24 -11.21 29.88
CA MET A 113 -7.76 -12.54 29.52
C MET A 113 -6.63 -13.47 29.04
N MET A 114 -5.74 -12.96 28.20
CA MET A 114 -4.60 -13.73 27.68
C MET A 114 -3.55 -14.00 28.77
N LYS A 115 -3.30 -13.04 29.67
CA LYS A 115 -2.33 -13.17 30.76
C LYS A 115 -2.67 -14.27 31.77
N VAL A 116 -3.95 -14.48 32.08
CA VAL A 116 -4.36 -15.43 33.12
C VAL A 116 -4.47 -16.86 32.62
N ASN A 117 -5.14 -17.10 31.48
CA ASN A 117 -5.23 -18.44 30.92
C ASN A 117 -5.36 -18.43 29.39
N ILE A 118 -4.20 -18.48 28.73
CA ILE A 118 -4.09 -18.47 27.26
C ILE A 118 -4.92 -19.58 26.62
N ARG A 119 -4.83 -20.83 27.10
CA ARG A 119 -5.44 -21.98 26.40
C ARG A 119 -6.97 -21.95 26.40
N GLN A 120 -7.57 -21.43 27.46
CA GLN A 120 -9.02 -21.42 27.64
C GLN A 120 -9.66 -20.17 27.02
N ASN A 121 -8.95 -19.05 27.06
CA ASN A 121 -9.47 -17.75 26.62
C ASN A 121 -9.21 -17.45 25.15
N LEU A 122 -8.27 -18.16 24.51
CA LEU A 122 -7.85 -17.89 23.13
C LEU A 122 -9.02 -17.87 22.16
N GLN A 123 -9.95 -18.83 22.24
CA GLN A 123 -11.07 -18.93 21.30
C GLN A 123 -12.05 -17.77 21.44
N ALA A 124 -12.38 -17.39 22.67
CA ALA A 124 -13.23 -16.23 22.94
C ALA A 124 -12.55 -14.93 22.47
N VAL A 125 -11.25 -14.77 22.75
CA VAL A 125 -10.44 -13.62 22.30
C VAL A 125 -10.41 -13.52 20.77
N ILE A 126 -10.23 -14.64 20.06
CA ILE A 126 -10.26 -14.67 18.59
C ILE A 126 -11.64 -14.26 18.06
N ASN A 127 -12.72 -14.79 18.62
CA ASN A 127 -14.08 -14.51 18.15
C ASN A 127 -14.48 -13.04 18.41
N ILE A 128 -14.07 -12.48 19.55
CA ILE A 128 -14.21 -11.05 19.85
C ILE A 128 -13.39 -10.21 18.86
N ALA A 129 -12.12 -10.58 18.65
CA ALA A 129 -11.22 -9.87 17.74
C ALA A 129 -11.74 -9.89 16.30
N LYS A 130 -12.33 -11.00 15.83
CA LYS A 130 -12.96 -11.10 14.50
C LYS A 130 -14.15 -10.15 14.36
N LYS A 131 -15.05 -10.12 15.34
CA LYS A 131 -16.29 -9.33 15.27
C LYS A 131 -16.03 -7.82 15.37
N TYR A 132 -15.01 -7.41 16.13
CA TYR A 132 -14.67 -6.01 16.37
C TYR A 132 -13.33 -5.59 15.76
N SER A 133 -12.89 -6.29 14.71
CA SER A 133 -11.59 -6.05 14.07
C SER A 133 -11.44 -4.62 13.54
N ASP A 134 -12.52 -4.06 12.99
CA ASP A 134 -12.54 -2.69 12.46
C ASP A 134 -12.39 -1.63 13.57
N LEU A 135 -12.86 -1.94 14.79
CA LEU A 135 -12.83 -1.03 15.94
C LEU A 135 -11.49 -1.07 16.68
N PHE A 136 -10.89 -2.24 16.84
CA PHE A 136 -9.61 -2.41 17.55
C PHE A 136 -8.38 -2.15 16.67
N GLY A 137 -8.52 -2.33 15.35
CA GLY A 137 -7.42 -2.21 14.39
C GLY A 137 -6.59 -3.51 14.27
N PRO A 138 -6.35 -4.04 13.06
CA PRO A 138 -5.63 -5.31 12.86
C PRO A 138 -4.21 -5.31 13.44
N THR A 139 -3.48 -4.20 13.33
CA THR A 139 -2.10 -4.07 13.82
C THR A 139 -1.99 -4.21 15.33
N ARG A 140 -2.90 -3.58 16.10
CA ARG A 140 -2.91 -3.63 17.57
C ARG A 140 -3.26 -5.02 18.09
N ILE A 141 -4.18 -5.72 17.42
CA ILE A 141 -4.53 -7.12 17.75
C ILE A 141 -3.35 -8.05 17.44
N ILE A 142 -2.67 -7.84 16.31
CA ILE A 142 -1.46 -8.59 15.95
C ILE A 142 -0.38 -8.40 17.03
N ASP A 143 -0.09 -7.16 17.45
CA ASP A 143 0.91 -6.88 18.49
C ASP A 143 0.54 -7.55 19.83
N LEU A 144 -0.75 -7.56 20.18
CA LEU A 144 -1.27 -8.24 21.37
C LEU A 144 -1.04 -9.76 21.30
N LEU A 145 -1.34 -10.39 20.17
CA LEU A 145 -1.15 -11.83 19.98
C LEU A 145 0.33 -12.22 19.86
N GLU A 146 1.17 -11.33 19.33
CA GLU A 146 2.63 -11.49 19.28
C GLU A 146 3.27 -11.41 20.68
N LYS A 147 2.79 -10.50 21.54
CA LYS A 147 3.25 -10.35 22.93
C LYS A 147 3.18 -11.68 23.70
N TYR A 148 2.15 -12.49 23.46
CA TYR A 148 1.98 -13.81 24.09
C TYR A 148 2.48 -15.00 23.25
N ARG A 149 3.11 -14.74 22.10
CA ARG A 149 3.70 -15.75 21.18
C ARG A 149 2.70 -16.82 20.71
N THR A 150 1.42 -16.48 20.57
CA THR A 150 0.38 -17.42 20.13
C THR A 150 0.26 -17.43 18.60
N ALA A 151 1.02 -18.30 17.93
CA ALA A 151 0.91 -18.51 16.48
C ALA A 151 -0.50 -19.01 16.06
N GLU A 152 -1.14 -19.80 16.92
CA GLU A 152 -2.50 -20.31 16.73
C GLU A 152 -3.54 -19.18 16.74
N GLY A 153 -3.40 -18.24 17.68
CA GLY A 153 -4.26 -17.05 17.78
C GLY A 153 -4.14 -16.14 16.56
N LEU A 154 -2.90 -15.87 16.12
CA LEU A 154 -2.61 -15.09 14.92
C LEU A 154 -3.22 -15.75 13.69
N TYR A 155 -3.05 -17.06 13.52
CA TYR A 155 -3.60 -17.80 12.38
C TYR A 155 -5.14 -17.73 12.32
N PHE A 156 -5.83 -18.05 13.42
CA PHE A 156 -7.29 -18.07 13.38
C PHE A 156 -7.92 -16.68 13.26
N TYR A 157 -7.29 -15.65 13.83
CA TYR A 157 -7.73 -14.26 13.68
C TYR A 157 -7.53 -13.76 12.24
N LEU A 158 -6.30 -13.83 11.75
CA LEU A 158 -5.92 -13.31 10.43
C LEU A 158 -6.60 -14.09 9.29
N GLY A 159 -6.88 -15.38 9.46
CA GLY A 159 -7.63 -16.17 8.47
C GLY A 159 -9.07 -15.66 8.22
N GLY A 160 -9.66 -14.93 9.18
CA GLY A 160 -10.96 -14.28 8.98
C GLY A 160 -10.89 -12.95 8.20
N ILE A 161 -9.69 -12.36 8.11
CA ILE A 161 -9.48 -10.97 7.66
C ILE A 161 -8.68 -10.92 6.35
N VAL A 162 -7.83 -11.91 6.09
CA VAL A 162 -6.87 -11.92 4.97
C VAL A 162 -7.53 -11.82 3.59
N ASN A 163 -8.80 -12.24 3.45
CA ASN A 163 -9.53 -12.15 2.18
C ASN A 163 -10.13 -10.75 1.94
N ILE A 164 -10.16 -9.88 2.97
CA ILE A 164 -10.77 -8.56 2.94
C ILE A 164 -9.69 -7.47 2.97
N THR A 165 -8.55 -7.73 3.60
CA THR A 165 -7.48 -6.76 3.81
C THR A 165 -6.54 -6.61 2.60
N GLU A 166 -6.23 -5.35 2.26
CA GLU A 166 -5.26 -4.98 1.23
C GLU A 166 -3.85 -4.68 1.79
N ASP A 167 -3.67 -4.70 3.12
CA ASP A 167 -2.39 -4.44 3.79
C ASP A 167 -1.38 -5.58 3.63
N LYS A 168 -0.25 -5.23 2.99
CA LYS A 168 0.83 -6.17 2.66
C LYS A 168 1.47 -6.83 3.88
N ASP A 169 1.62 -6.10 4.98
CA ASP A 169 2.21 -6.64 6.21
C ASP A 169 1.26 -7.60 6.94
N VAL A 170 -0.06 -7.39 6.84
CA VAL A 170 -1.06 -8.29 7.45
C VAL A 170 -1.09 -9.63 6.69
N THR A 171 -1.09 -9.59 5.36
CA THR A 171 -0.99 -10.79 4.52
C THR A 171 0.34 -11.52 4.73
N TYR A 172 1.45 -10.79 4.86
CA TYR A 172 2.76 -11.38 5.18
C TYR A 172 2.78 -12.07 6.55
N LYS A 173 2.27 -11.40 7.60
CA LYS A 173 2.20 -11.97 8.95
C LYS A 173 1.26 -13.18 9.00
N TYR A 174 0.21 -13.21 8.17
CA TYR A 174 -0.62 -14.40 8.06
C TYR A 174 0.11 -15.58 7.41
N ILE A 175 0.89 -15.34 6.35
CA ILE A 175 1.76 -16.36 5.74
C ILE A 175 2.76 -16.89 6.77
N GLU A 176 3.35 -16.03 7.59
CA GLU A 176 4.26 -16.42 8.68
C GLU A 176 3.55 -17.27 9.74
N ALA A 177 2.36 -16.85 10.20
CA ALA A 177 1.58 -17.59 11.19
C ALA A 177 1.11 -18.96 10.67
N ALA A 178 0.61 -19.01 9.42
CA ALA A 178 0.18 -20.25 8.78
C ALA A 178 1.35 -21.23 8.56
N THR A 179 2.54 -20.70 8.22
CA THR A 179 3.77 -21.48 8.10
C THR A 179 4.19 -22.09 9.44
N ARG A 180 4.16 -21.30 10.52
CA ARG A 180 4.48 -21.78 11.88
C ARG A 180 3.46 -22.81 12.41
N MET A 181 2.20 -22.73 11.97
CA MET A 181 1.15 -23.70 12.31
C MET A 181 1.17 -24.96 11.43
N GLY A 182 2.04 -25.04 10.42
CA GLY A 182 2.12 -26.16 9.49
C GLY A 182 0.93 -26.26 8.52
N GLN A 183 0.13 -25.18 8.38
CA GLN A 183 -1.05 -25.13 7.50
C GLN A 183 -0.65 -24.68 6.09
N LEU A 184 0.06 -25.56 5.37
CA LEU A 184 0.66 -25.24 4.07
C LEU A 184 -0.38 -25.01 2.94
N ASN A 185 -1.54 -25.67 3.02
CA ASN A 185 -2.64 -25.50 2.05
C ASN A 185 -3.19 -24.07 2.04
N GLU A 186 -3.19 -23.40 3.19
CA GLU A 186 -3.70 -22.04 3.33
C GLU A 186 -2.70 -21.01 2.80
N VAL A 187 -1.41 -21.26 3.06
CA VAL A 187 -0.30 -20.48 2.47
C VAL A 187 -0.35 -20.60 0.94
N GLU A 188 -0.61 -21.80 0.41
CA GLU A 188 -0.80 -22.04 -1.02
C GLU A 188 -1.94 -21.20 -1.60
N ARG A 189 -3.13 -21.25 -0.96
CA ARG A 189 -4.31 -20.51 -1.41
C ARG A 189 -4.02 -19.02 -1.53
N ILE A 190 -3.36 -18.43 -0.52
CA ILE A 190 -3.09 -16.98 -0.51
C ILE A 190 -2.01 -16.58 -1.49
N CYS A 191 -0.95 -17.38 -1.63
CA CYS A 191 0.08 -17.10 -2.62
C CYS A 191 -0.52 -17.11 -4.05
N ARG A 192 -1.56 -17.92 -4.28
CA ARG A 192 -2.31 -18.01 -5.54
C ARG A 192 -3.34 -16.88 -5.71
N GLU A 193 -4.14 -16.60 -4.70
CA GLU A 193 -5.32 -15.73 -4.81
C GLU A 193 -5.04 -14.26 -4.49
N SER A 194 -4.15 -13.97 -3.52
CA SER A 194 -3.88 -12.61 -3.08
C SER A 194 -2.82 -11.92 -3.95
N ASN A 195 -3.03 -10.64 -4.26
CA ASN A 195 -2.07 -9.74 -4.90
C ASN A 195 -1.34 -8.84 -3.89
N SER A 196 -1.75 -8.91 -2.62
CA SER A 196 -1.43 -7.91 -1.60
C SER A 196 -0.31 -8.38 -0.68
N TYR A 197 0.81 -8.86 -1.23
CA TYR A 197 2.02 -9.17 -0.46
C TYR A 197 3.28 -8.81 -1.26
N ASP A 198 4.40 -8.59 -0.56
CA ASP A 198 5.69 -8.32 -1.20
C ASP A 198 6.33 -9.65 -1.64
N PRO A 199 6.48 -9.90 -2.96
CA PRO A 199 6.94 -11.18 -3.48
C PRO A 199 8.41 -11.47 -3.16
N GLU A 200 9.27 -10.46 -3.00
CA GLU A 200 10.68 -10.70 -2.66
C GLU A 200 10.85 -11.09 -1.19
N ARG A 201 10.13 -10.38 -0.30
CA ARG A 201 10.14 -10.67 1.14
C ARG A 201 9.54 -12.04 1.45
N VAL A 202 8.42 -12.39 0.81
CA VAL A 202 7.80 -13.73 0.93
C VAL A 202 8.70 -14.80 0.32
N LYS A 203 9.31 -14.57 -0.85
CA LYS A 203 10.28 -15.51 -1.46
C LYS A 203 11.44 -15.81 -0.52
N ASN A 204 12.05 -14.78 0.07
CA ASN A 204 13.19 -14.95 0.97
C ASN A 204 12.78 -15.66 2.28
N PHE A 205 11.63 -15.29 2.85
CA PHE A 205 11.09 -15.96 4.03
C PHE A 205 10.81 -17.45 3.78
N LEU A 206 10.16 -17.80 2.66
CA LEU A 206 9.87 -19.20 2.30
C LEU A 206 11.15 -20.00 2.01
N LYS A 207 12.22 -19.36 1.48
CA LYS A 207 13.54 -19.97 1.33
C LYS A 207 14.21 -20.24 2.68
N GLU A 208 14.08 -19.34 3.64
CA GLU A 208 14.66 -19.50 4.98
C GLU A 208 13.98 -20.59 5.81
N GLN A 209 12.64 -20.73 5.68
CA GLN A 209 11.86 -21.66 6.50
C GLN A 209 11.93 -23.14 6.08
N GLN A 210 12.55 -23.47 4.93
CA GLN A 210 12.75 -24.84 4.43
C GLN A 210 11.53 -25.76 4.59
N LEU A 211 10.39 -25.36 3.99
CA LEU A 211 9.14 -26.11 4.06
C LEU A 211 9.25 -27.54 3.49
N THR A 212 8.50 -28.47 4.10
CA THR A 212 8.37 -29.87 3.65
C THR A 212 7.67 -29.98 2.30
N GLU A 213 6.73 -29.08 2.01
CA GLU A 213 6.08 -28.94 0.71
C GLU A 213 6.37 -27.55 0.13
N GLN A 214 7.07 -27.50 -1.00
CA GLN A 214 7.54 -26.24 -1.59
C GLN A 214 6.59 -25.64 -2.63
N LEU A 215 5.38 -26.17 -2.74
CA LEU A 215 4.33 -25.66 -3.62
C LEU A 215 4.04 -24.16 -3.44
N PRO A 216 3.96 -23.60 -2.22
CA PRO A 216 3.75 -22.16 -2.06
C PRO A 216 4.90 -21.32 -2.61
N LEU A 217 6.15 -21.74 -2.40
CA LEU A 217 7.34 -21.08 -2.96
C LEU A 217 7.33 -21.11 -4.49
N ILE A 218 6.93 -22.25 -5.06
CA ILE A 218 6.82 -22.46 -6.49
C ILE A 218 5.78 -21.49 -7.11
N ILE A 219 4.61 -21.35 -6.50
CA ILE A 219 3.54 -20.46 -7.01
C ILE A 219 3.97 -19.00 -7.01
N VAL A 220 4.62 -18.54 -5.92
CA VAL A 220 5.14 -17.16 -5.85
C VAL A 220 6.19 -16.92 -6.92
N CYS A 221 7.12 -17.86 -7.12
CA CYS A 221 8.18 -17.70 -8.11
C CYS A 221 7.66 -17.79 -9.56
N ASP A 222 6.65 -18.62 -9.84
CA ASP A 222 6.01 -18.72 -11.17
C ASP A 222 5.27 -17.43 -11.53
N ARG A 223 4.46 -16.90 -10.61
CA ARG A 223 3.65 -15.69 -10.83
C ARG A 223 4.48 -14.45 -11.12
N PHE A 224 5.63 -14.30 -10.44
CA PHE A 224 6.50 -13.13 -10.56
C PHE A 224 7.76 -13.38 -11.41
N ASN A 225 7.79 -14.48 -12.19
CA ASN A 225 8.84 -14.80 -13.16
C ASN A 225 10.25 -15.00 -12.55
N PHE A 226 10.35 -15.52 -11.33
CA PHE A 226 11.61 -15.86 -10.64
C PHE A 226 12.00 -17.34 -10.83
N ILE A 227 11.81 -17.89 -12.03
CA ILE A 227 11.93 -19.33 -12.33
C ILE A 227 13.39 -19.81 -12.20
N HIS A 228 14.35 -19.04 -12.72
CA HIS A 228 15.77 -19.40 -12.65
C HIS A 228 16.28 -19.46 -11.19
N ASP A 229 15.92 -18.46 -10.37
CA ASP A 229 16.20 -18.42 -8.92
C ASP A 229 15.59 -19.60 -8.15
N LEU A 230 14.38 -20.01 -8.54
CA LEU A 230 13.68 -21.15 -7.97
C LEU A 230 14.41 -22.45 -8.32
N VAL A 231 14.74 -22.68 -9.58
CA VAL A 231 15.43 -23.90 -10.05
C VAL A 231 16.80 -24.03 -9.40
N LEU A 232 17.56 -22.93 -9.29
CA LEU A 232 18.84 -22.90 -8.57
C LEU A 232 18.69 -23.28 -7.10
N TYR A 233 17.66 -22.76 -6.42
CA TYR A 233 17.39 -23.05 -5.01
C TYR A 233 16.94 -24.51 -4.79
N LEU A 234 16.02 -25.00 -5.62
CA LEU A 234 15.51 -26.37 -5.56
C LEU A 234 16.60 -27.40 -5.84
N TYR A 235 17.46 -27.12 -6.83
CA TYR A 235 18.59 -27.97 -7.18
C TYR A 235 19.65 -28.00 -6.07
N LYS A 236 20.05 -26.84 -5.52
CA LYS A 236 21.00 -26.76 -4.39
C LYS A 236 20.54 -27.56 -3.17
N ASN A 237 19.23 -27.63 -2.95
CA ASN A 237 18.62 -28.38 -1.84
C ASN A 237 18.23 -29.83 -2.22
N GLN A 238 18.61 -30.31 -3.41
CA GLN A 238 18.35 -31.67 -3.91
C GLN A 238 16.86 -32.08 -3.95
N GLN A 239 15.94 -31.10 -4.08
CA GLN A 239 14.50 -31.35 -4.06
C GLN A 239 13.95 -31.58 -5.47
N PHE A 240 14.29 -32.69 -6.11
CA PHE A 240 13.88 -32.97 -7.50
C PHE A 240 12.38 -33.26 -7.66
N LYS A 241 11.73 -33.83 -6.63
CA LYS A 241 10.29 -34.11 -6.64
C LYS A 241 9.43 -32.84 -6.68
N SER A 242 9.88 -31.75 -6.07
CA SER A 242 9.14 -30.48 -6.10
C SER A 242 9.27 -29.78 -7.45
N ILE A 243 10.40 -29.94 -8.14
CA ILE A 243 10.57 -29.52 -9.55
C ILE A 243 9.62 -30.33 -10.45
N GLU A 244 9.53 -31.64 -10.27
CA GLU A 244 8.59 -32.48 -11.01
C GLU A 244 7.13 -32.06 -10.78
N VAL A 245 6.75 -31.80 -9.52
CA VAL A 245 5.41 -31.33 -9.15
C VAL A 245 5.12 -29.93 -9.72
N TYR A 246 6.09 -29.02 -9.79
CA TYR A 246 5.94 -27.71 -10.42
C TYR A 246 5.50 -27.84 -11.87
N VAL A 247 6.25 -28.66 -12.62
CA VAL A 247 6.06 -28.84 -14.06
C VAL A 247 4.77 -29.62 -14.35
N GLN A 248 4.38 -30.58 -13.51
CA GLN A 248 3.16 -31.35 -13.70
C GLN A 248 1.87 -30.63 -13.26
N ARG A 249 1.88 -29.99 -12.09
CA ARG A 249 0.65 -29.52 -11.42
C ARG A 249 0.41 -28.02 -11.51
N VAL A 250 1.45 -27.21 -11.61
CA VAL A 250 1.33 -25.75 -11.51
C VAL A 250 1.29 -25.12 -12.90
N ASN A 251 2.34 -25.32 -13.70
CA ASN A 251 2.38 -24.72 -15.03
C ASN A 251 3.24 -25.53 -16.03
N PRO A 252 2.62 -26.46 -16.79
CA PRO A 252 3.32 -27.25 -17.80
C PRO A 252 3.90 -26.44 -18.97
N THR A 253 3.41 -25.21 -19.20
CA THR A 253 3.92 -24.39 -20.31
C THR A 253 5.32 -23.85 -20.06
N ARG A 254 5.74 -23.74 -18.79
CA ARG A 254 7.06 -23.22 -18.39
C ARG A 254 8.15 -24.29 -18.30
N THR A 255 7.83 -25.54 -18.66
CA THR A 255 8.77 -26.66 -18.75
C THR A 255 10.07 -26.32 -19.51
N PRO A 256 10.04 -25.61 -20.65
CA PRO A 256 11.27 -25.24 -21.38
C PRO A 256 12.26 -24.42 -20.55
N ALA A 257 11.77 -23.41 -19.84
CA ALA A 257 12.60 -22.55 -18.99
C ALA A 257 13.18 -23.29 -17.78
N VAL A 258 12.42 -24.24 -17.21
CA VAL A 258 12.89 -25.11 -16.11
C VAL A 258 14.01 -26.04 -16.58
N ILE A 259 13.85 -26.65 -17.75
CA ILE A 259 14.88 -27.52 -18.34
C ILE A 259 16.11 -26.70 -18.70
N GLY A 260 15.93 -25.48 -19.23
CA GLY A 260 17.04 -24.57 -19.46
C GLY A 260 17.82 -24.26 -18.18
N GLY A 261 17.11 -23.88 -17.11
CA GLY A 261 17.72 -23.65 -15.80
C GLY A 261 18.38 -24.89 -15.19
N LEU A 262 17.86 -26.10 -15.43
CA LEU A 262 18.48 -27.35 -14.98
C LEU A 262 19.75 -27.70 -15.79
N LEU A 263 19.78 -27.37 -17.08
CA LEU A 263 20.95 -27.55 -17.93
C LEU A 263 22.07 -26.56 -17.58
N ASP A 264 21.74 -25.32 -17.19
CA ASP A 264 22.71 -24.32 -16.74
C ASP A 264 23.44 -24.72 -15.44
N VAL A 265 22.83 -25.62 -14.66
CA VAL A 265 23.36 -26.12 -13.39
C VAL A 265 23.98 -27.53 -13.55
N ASP A 266 24.19 -27.99 -14.78
CA ASP A 266 24.76 -29.30 -15.11
C ASP A 266 24.04 -30.48 -14.42
N CYS A 267 22.71 -30.48 -14.41
CA CYS A 267 21.90 -31.57 -13.85
C CYS A 267 22.06 -32.89 -14.62
N ASP A 268 21.91 -34.02 -13.91
CA ASP A 268 21.98 -35.37 -14.49
C ASP A 268 20.90 -35.60 -15.56
N GLU A 269 21.30 -36.12 -16.73
CA GLU A 269 20.40 -36.35 -17.86
C GLU A 269 19.21 -37.26 -17.53
N ASN A 270 19.38 -38.20 -16.59
CA ASN A 270 18.33 -39.13 -16.20
C ASN A 270 17.19 -38.44 -15.46
N ILE A 271 17.49 -37.36 -14.72
CA ILE A 271 16.50 -36.55 -14.01
C ILE A 271 15.69 -35.73 -15.02
N ILE A 272 16.37 -35.14 -16.01
CA ILE A 272 15.72 -34.37 -17.09
C ILE A 272 14.82 -35.29 -17.95
N LYS A 273 15.30 -36.50 -18.31
CA LYS A 273 14.49 -37.51 -19.01
C LYS A 273 13.30 -37.97 -18.17
N GLY A 274 13.49 -38.15 -16.86
CA GLY A 274 12.41 -38.49 -15.92
C GLY A 274 11.33 -37.40 -15.88
N LEU A 275 11.73 -36.14 -15.83
CA LEU A 275 10.83 -34.98 -15.81
C LEU A 275 10.07 -34.78 -17.13
N LEU A 276 10.73 -35.01 -18.27
CA LEU A 276 10.09 -34.96 -19.58
C LEU A 276 9.03 -36.06 -19.77
N ASN A 277 9.32 -37.27 -19.30
CA ASN A 277 8.38 -38.39 -19.38
C ASN A 277 7.17 -38.24 -18.46
N SER A 278 7.27 -37.40 -17.44
CA SER A 278 6.25 -37.29 -16.40
C SER A 278 5.18 -36.22 -16.71
N VAL A 279 5.36 -35.45 -17.79
CA VAL A 279 4.48 -34.34 -18.22
C VAL A 279 3.81 -34.69 -19.55
N SER A 280 2.57 -34.25 -19.76
CA SER A 280 1.83 -34.57 -20.99
C SER A 280 2.43 -33.83 -22.20
N PRO A 281 2.76 -34.54 -23.29
CA PRO A 281 3.39 -33.97 -24.50
C PRO A 281 2.70 -32.77 -25.14
N GLN A 282 1.38 -32.66 -24.99
CA GLN A 282 0.55 -31.62 -25.61
C GLN A 282 0.62 -30.27 -24.87
N SER A 283 1.10 -30.28 -23.62
CA SER A 283 1.10 -29.11 -22.74
C SER A 283 2.41 -28.33 -22.75
N ILE A 284 3.45 -28.89 -23.40
CA ILE A 284 4.78 -28.30 -23.48
C ILE A 284 4.93 -27.58 -24.83
N PRO A 285 5.34 -26.29 -24.85
CA PRO A 285 5.80 -25.63 -26.07
C PRO A 285 7.08 -26.28 -26.58
N ILE A 286 6.94 -27.14 -27.60
CA ILE A 286 8.05 -27.96 -28.12
C ILE A 286 9.08 -27.10 -28.84
N ASP A 287 8.68 -26.01 -29.51
CA ASP A 287 9.58 -25.08 -30.18
C ASP A 287 10.56 -24.40 -29.21
N GLU A 288 10.06 -23.88 -28.10
CA GLU A 288 10.88 -23.25 -27.06
C GLU A 288 11.78 -24.27 -26.37
N LEU A 289 11.29 -25.50 -26.12
CA LEU A 289 12.07 -26.58 -25.54
C LEU A 289 13.26 -26.98 -26.45
N VAL A 290 12.99 -27.14 -27.74
CA VAL A 290 14.02 -27.49 -28.72
C VAL A 290 15.05 -26.36 -28.81
N GLY A 291 14.63 -25.09 -28.83
CA GLY A 291 15.51 -23.93 -28.83
C GLY A 291 16.42 -23.84 -27.59
N GLU A 292 15.87 -24.01 -26.39
CA GLU A 292 16.63 -23.97 -25.12
C GLU A 292 17.63 -25.14 -24.98
N VAL A 293 17.35 -26.29 -25.58
CA VAL A 293 18.25 -27.46 -25.59
C VAL A 293 19.27 -27.38 -26.73
N GLU A 294 18.90 -26.80 -27.87
CA GLU A 294 19.74 -26.56 -29.05
C GLU A 294 20.83 -25.52 -28.74
N SER A 295 20.48 -24.40 -28.10
CA SER A 295 21.45 -23.39 -27.66
C SER A 295 22.54 -23.95 -26.73
N ARG A 296 22.22 -25.03 -26.01
CA ARG A 296 23.12 -25.74 -25.08
C ARG A 296 23.74 -27.02 -25.67
N ASN A 297 23.57 -27.30 -26.97
CA ASN A 297 24.14 -28.44 -27.71
C ASN A 297 23.78 -29.85 -27.18
N ARG A 298 22.59 -30.05 -26.57
CA ARG A 298 22.17 -31.35 -25.96
C ARG A 298 20.93 -31.97 -26.61
N LEU A 299 20.68 -31.72 -27.90
CA LEU A 299 19.49 -32.16 -28.65
C LEU A 299 19.19 -33.67 -28.60
N LYS A 300 20.22 -34.52 -28.52
CA LYS A 300 20.06 -35.99 -28.43
C LYS A 300 19.28 -36.44 -27.18
N LEU A 301 19.22 -35.60 -26.15
CA LEU A 301 18.50 -35.89 -24.91
C LEU A 301 16.97 -35.97 -25.11
N LEU A 302 16.43 -35.29 -26.12
CA LEU A 302 15.00 -35.21 -26.41
C LEU A 302 14.48 -36.35 -27.31
N LEU A 303 15.36 -37.17 -27.90
CA LEU A 303 14.98 -38.19 -28.88
C LEU A 303 13.90 -39.17 -28.35
N PRO A 304 14.06 -39.81 -27.17
CA PRO A 304 13.05 -40.75 -26.66
C PRO A 304 11.71 -40.09 -26.35
N PHE A 305 11.73 -38.81 -25.97
CA PHE A 305 10.54 -38.03 -25.68
C PHE A 305 9.79 -37.71 -26.99
N LEU A 306 10.48 -37.19 -28.00
CA LEU A 306 9.88 -36.81 -29.29
C LEU A 306 9.28 -38.01 -30.03
N GLU A 307 9.93 -39.17 -30.03
CA GLU A 307 9.36 -40.40 -30.60
C GLU A 307 8.09 -40.84 -29.85
N ALA A 308 8.06 -40.74 -28.52
CA ALA A 308 6.87 -41.03 -27.73
C ALA A 308 5.74 -40.03 -28.00
N THR A 309 6.06 -38.75 -28.21
CA THR A 309 5.06 -37.71 -28.57
C THR A 309 4.43 -37.95 -29.94
N LEU A 310 5.21 -38.47 -30.89
CA LEU A 310 4.75 -38.82 -32.24
C LEU A 310 3.90 -40.09 -32.22
N ALA A 311 4.28 -41.09 -31.43
CA ALA A 311 3.46 -42.30 -31.21
C ALA A 311 2.12 -42.00 -30.50
N ALA A 312 2.07 -40.95 -29.67
CA ALA A 312 0.85 -40.46 -29.03
C ALA A 312 -0.08 -39.65 -29.98
N GLY A 313 0.32 -39.48 -31.25
CA GLY A 313 -0.51 -38.86 -32.29
C GLY A 313 -0.43 -37.33 -32.38
N ASN A 314 0.56 -36.69 -31.76
CA ASN A 314 0.75 -35.24 -31.89
C ASN A 314 1.35 -34.89 -33.27
N GLN A 315 0.67 -34.03 -34.04
CA GLN A 315 1.06 -33.65 -35.41
C GLN A 315 1.75 -32.28 -35.53
N GLN A 316 2.23 -31.72 -34.42
CA GLN A 316 2.92 -30.42 -34.44
C GLN A 316 4.18 -30.46 -35.32
N GLN A 317 4.30 -29.49 -36.23
CA GLN A 317 5.41 -29.35 -37.18
C GLN A 317 6.79 -29.28 -36.49
N ALA A 318 6.84 -28.66 -35.30
CA ALA A 318 8.00 -28.60 -34.40
C ALA A 318 8.62 -29.97 -34.08
N VAL A 319 7.78 -30.99 -33.85
CA VAL A 319 8.21 -32.35 -33.51
C VAL A 319 8.88 -33.00 -34.71
N TYR A 320 8.30 -32.84 -35.90
CA TYR A 320 8.86 -33.36 -37.14
C TYR A 320 10.17 -32.65 -37.51
N ASN A 321 10.28 -31.34 -37.26
CA ASN A 321 11.52 -30.58 -37.47
C ASN A 321 12.64 -31.08 -36.55
N ALA A 322 12.34 -31.25 -35.26
CA ALA A 322 13.29 -31.74 -34.28
C ALA A 322 13.72 -33.19 -34.57
N LEU A 323 12.77 -34.07 -34.93
CA LEU A 323 13.07 -35.45 -35.33
C LEU A 323 13.87 -35.52 -36.63
N ALA A 324 13.56 -34.70 -37.64
CA ALA A 324 14.33 -34.63 -38.88
C ALA A 324 15.79 -34.24 -38.59
N LYS A 325 16.01 -33.17 -37.81
CA LYS A 325 17.36 -32.75 -37.37
C LYS A 325 18.09 -33.89 -36.62
N ILE A 326 17.40 -34.58 -35.71
CA ILE A 326 17.97 -35.68 -34.91
C ILE A 326 18.29 -36.93 -35.76
N TYR A 327 17.44 -37.30 -36.74
CA TYR A 327 17.67 -38.45 -37.62
C TYR A 327 18.79 -38.19 -38.63
N ILE A 328 18.93 -36.96 -39.10
CA ILE A 328 20.08 -36.49 -39.90
C ILE A 328 21.37 -36.54 -39.05
N ASP A 329 21.28 -36.19 -37.77
CA ASP A 329 22.40 -36.27 -36.82
C ASP A 329 22.83 -37.69 -36.46
N SER A 330 21.86 -38.60 -36.41
CA SER A 330 22.05 -40.00 -35.99
C SER A 330 22.22 -40.95 -37.19
N ASN A 331 22.16 -40.44 -38.42
CA ASN A 331 22.27 -41.16 -39.70
C ASN A 331 21.35 -42.39 -39.82
N ASN A 332 20.08 -42.24 -39.42
CA ASN A 332 19.09 -43.31 -39.48
C ASN A 332 18.03 -43.01 -40.57
N ASN A 333 18.27 -43.51 -41.79
CA ASN A 333 17.37 -43.45 -42.97
C ASN A 333 16.67 -42.08 -43.24
N PRO A 334 17.43 -40.99 -43.47
CA PRO A 334 16.87 -39.65 -43.69
C PRO A 334 16.10 -39.50 -45.02
N GLU A 335 16.51 -40.17 -46.11
CA GLU A 335 15.84 -40.09 -47.42
C GLU A 335 14.38 -40.52 -47.37
N LYS A 336 14.12 -41.63 -46.67
CA LYS A 336 12.78 -42.20 -46.55
C LYS A 336 11.88 -41.30 -45.70
N PHE A 337 12.41 -40.75 -44.60
CA PHE A 337 11.68 -39.83 -43.74
C PHE A 337 11.29 -38.54 -44.47
N LEU A 338 12.19 -37.98 -45.30
CA LEU A 338 11.94 -36.74 -46.06
C LEU A 338 10.99 -36.94 -47.25
N GLN A 339 10.94 -38.15 -47.83
CA GLN A 339 10.05 -38.49 -48.94
C GLN A 339 8.65 -38.94 -48.49
N GLU A 340 8.50 -39.62 -47.34
CA GLU A 340 7.20 -40.17 -46.91
C GLU A 340 6.41 -39.23 -46.00
N ASN A 341 7.08 -38.31 -45.28
CA ASN A 341 6.39 -37.35 -44.40
C ASN A 341 6.20 -36.00 -45.10
N ASP A 342 5.02 -35.38 -44.90
CA ASP A 342 4.66 -34.09 -45.51
C ASP A 342 4.50 -32.95 -44.48
N MET A 343 4.73 -33.22 -43.19
CA MET A 343 4.39 -32.31 -42.07
C MET A 343 5.62 -31.64 -41.42
N TYR A 344 6.81 -31.68 -42.04
CA TYR A 344 8.01 -30.96 -41.58
C TYR A 344 8.20 -29.64 -42.31
N ASP A 345 8.83 -28.67 -41.65
CA ASP A 345 9.28 -27.41 -42.26
C ASP A 345 10.50 -27.66 -43.15
N THR A 346 10.26 -27.57 -44.44
CA THR A 346 11.23 -27.81 -45.52
C THR A 346 12.36 -26.78 -45.54
N LEU A 347 12.15 -25.57 -44.99
CA LEU A 347 13.14 -24.50 -44.96
C LEU A 347 14.15 -24.72 -43.82
N GLN A 348 13.66 -24.96 -42.61
CA GLN A 348 14.52 -25.18 -41.45
C GLN A 348 15.32 -26.49 -41.56
N VAL A 349 14.68 -27.56 -42.04
CA VAL A 349 15.35 -28.84 -42.25
C VAL A 349 16.28 -28.77 -43.46
N GLY A 350 15.88 -28.07 -44.53
CA GLY A 350 16.70 -27.84 -45.72
C GLY A 350 18.04 -27.17 -45.39
N LYS A 351 18.03 -26.06 -44.64
CA LYS A 351 19.26 -25.35 -44.23
C LYS A 351 20.16 -26.21 -43.35
N TYR A 352 19.56 -27.11 -42.58
CA TYR A 352 20.30 -28.07 -41.78
C TYR A 352 20.97 -29.14 -42.66
N CYS A 353 20.28 -29.59 -43.72
CA CYS A 353 20.79 -30.54 -44.70
C CYS A 353 21.90 -29.96 -45.60
N GLU A 354 21.85 -28.67 -45.96
CA GLU A 354 22.85 -27.99 -46.82
C GLU A 354 24.30 -28.21 -46.35
N LYS A 355 24.51 -28.24 -45.02
CA LYS A 355 25.84 -28.42 -44.43
C LYS A 355 26.35 -29.85 -44.43
N ARG A 356 25.48 -30.84 -44.73
CA ARG A 356 25.79 -32.28 -44.61
C ARG A 356 25.67 -33.05 -45.93
N ASP A 357 24.56 -32.90 -46.67
CA ASP A 357 24.30 -33.62 -47.93
C ASP A 357 23.42 -32.79 -48.92
N PRO A 358 23.96 -32.34 -50.07
CA PRO A 358 23.23 -31.50 -51.03
C PRO A 358 22.05 -32.18 -51.75
N ASN A 359 22.08 -33.50 -51.94
CA ASN A 359 20.98 -34.24 -52.58
C ASN A 359 19.77 -34.40 -51.65
N LEU A 360 19.99 -34.55 -50.34
CA LEU A 360 18.93 -34.57 -49.32
C LEU A 360 18.26 -33.19 -49.22
N ALA A 361 19.05 -32.13 -49.33
CA ALA A 361 18.55 -30.75 -49.41
C ALA A 361 17.69 -30.54 -50.67
N PHE A 362 18.12 -31.01 -51.85
CA PHE A 362 17.31 -30.93 -53.09
C PHE A 362 15.93 -31.59 -52.95
N ILE A 363 15.85 -32.77 -52.30
CA ILE A 363 14.59 -33.47 -52.06
C ILE A 363 13.69 -32.69 -51.08
N ALA A 364 14.26 -32.17 -49.98
CA ALA A 364 13.51 -31.38 -49.00
C ALA A 364 12.99 -30.05 -49.59
N TYR A 365 13.82 -29.35 -50.38
CA TYR A 365 13.44 -28.07 -51.00
C TYR A 365 12.48 -28.21 -52.18
N SER A 366 12.61 -29.27 -52.98
CA SER A 366 11.72 -29.53 -54.13
C SER A 366 10.28 -29.82 -53.70
N LYS A 367 10.07 -30.50 -52.57
CA LYS A 367 8.74 -30.70 -51.98
C LYS A 367 8.15 -29.42 -51.37
N GLY A 368 9.01 -28.60 -50.77
CA GLY A 368 8.62 -27.41 -50.00
C GLY A 368 8.28 -26.17 -50.80
N GLN A 369 8.42 -26.19 -52.14
CA GLN A 369 8.30 -25.00 -52.99
C GLN A 369 9.31 -23.88 -52.62
N ASN A 370 10.48 -24.24 -52.09
CA ASN A 370 11.54 -23.33 -51.65
C ASN A 370 12.61 -23.13 -52.74
N ASP A 371 12.32 -22.20 -53.65
CA ASP A 371 12.95 -22.21 -54.98
C ASP A 371 14.29 -21.50 -55.04
N LEU A 372 14.42 -20.44 -54.27
CA LEU A 372 15.64 -19.65 -54.20
C LEU A 372 16.79 -20.46 -53.58
N GLU A 373 16.50 -21.24 -52.53
CA GLU A 373 17.49 -22.10 -51.87
C GLU A 373 17.87 -23.29 -52.77
N LEU A 374 16.91 -23.86 -53.50
CA LEU A 374 17.16 -24.89 -54.51
C LEU A 374 18.03 -24.37 -55.67
N ILE A 375 17.76 -23.16 -56.16
CA ILE A 375 18.53 -22.51 -57.22
C ILE A 375 19.96 -22.22 -56.77
N ASN A 376 20.16 -21.80 -55.52
CA ASN A 376 21.50 -21.54 -54.98
C ASN A 376 22.30 -22.84 -54.85
N ILE A 377 21.72 -23.90 -54.29
CA ILE A 377 22.40 -25.20 -54.15
C ILE A 377 22.72 -25.83 -55.51
N THR A 378 21.81 -25.74 -56.48
CA THR A 378 22.01 -26.30 -57.83
C THR A 378 23.04 -25.50 -58.63
N SER A 379 23.12 -24.18 -58.42
CA SER A 379 24.13 -23.30 -59.02
C SER A 379 25.52 -23.51 -58.40
N GLU A 380 25.61 -23.67 -57.08
CA GLU A 380 26.88 -23.95 -56.37
C GLU A 380 27.44 -25.34 -56.71
N ASN A 381 26.58 -26.34 -56.96
CA ASN A 381 26.99 -27.72 -57.28
C ASN A 381 26.96 -28.05 -58.79
N SER A 382 26.82 -27.06 -59.68
CA SER A 382 26.86 -27.20 -61.15
C SER A 382 25.81 -28.14 -61.80
N MET A 383 24.57 -28.15 -61.30
CA MET A 383 23.47 -29.00 -61.79
C MET A 383 22.51 -28.30 -62.80
N PHE A 384 23.04 -27.56 -63.78
CA PHE A 384 22.28 -26.67 -64.69
C PHE A 384 21.24 -27.35 -65.61
N ARG A 385 21.37 -28.66 -65.89
CA ARG A 385 20.39 -29.43 -66.68
C ARG A 385 19.11 -29.71 -65.88
N ALA A 386 19.24 -30.02 -64.58
CA ALA A 386 18.09 -30.23 -63.70
C ALA A 386 17.40 -28.88 -63.42
N GLN A 387 18.19 -27.82 -63.25
CA GLN A 387 17.73 -26.44 -63.08
C GLN A 387 16.91 -25.94 -64.29
N GLY A 388 17.41 -26.08 -65.51
CA GLY A 388 16.68 -25.64 -66.72
C GLY A 388 15.37 -26.39 -66.97
N ARG A 389 15.27 -27.66 -66.53
CA ARG A 389 14.01 -28.43 -66.59
C ARG A 389 13.02 -27.99 -65.52
N TYR A 390 13.51 -27.81 -64.29
CA TYR A 390 12.70 -27.32 -63.18
C TYR A 390 12.09 -25.94 -63.47
N LEU A 391 12.86 -25.03 -64.09
CA LEU A 391 12.40 -23.68 -64.46
C LEU A 391 11.29 -23.68 -65.52
N LEU A 392 11.36 -24.59 -66.49
CA LEU A 392 10.38 -24.69 -67.57
C LEU A 392 9.13 -25.46 -67.14
N GLU A 393 9.28 -26.44 -66.23
CA GLU A 393 8.17 -27.21 -65.66
C GLU A 393 7.37 -26.39 -64.63
N ARG A 394 8.04 -25.55 -63.84
CA ARG A 394 7.39 -24.66 -62.87
C ARG A 394 6.77 -23.42 -63.49
N ALA A 395 7.30 -22.94 -64.62
CA ALA A 395 6.73 -21.85 -65.43
C ALA A 395 6.37 -20.57 -64.64
N ASP A 396 7.16 -20.24 -63.62
CA ASP A 396 6.89 -19.13 -62.69
C ASP A 396 7.76 -17.89 -63.03
N PRO A 397 7.16 -16.74 -63.39
CA PRO A 397 7.85 -15.52 -63.80
C PRO A 397 8.88 -14.97 -62.80
N GLU A 398 8.63 -15.12 -61.49
CA GLU A 398 9.50 -14.57 -60.45
C GLU A 398 10.83 -15.32 -60.33
N ILE A 399 10.80 -16.61 -60.64
CA ILE A 399 11.99 -17.46 -60.63
C ILE A 399 12.84 -17.17 -61.86
N TRP A 400 12.20 -16.96 -63.00
CA TRP A 400 12.87 -16.57 -64.22
C TRP A 400 13.64 -15.25 -64.05
N SER A 401 13.05 -14.24 -63.39
CA SER A 401 13.73 -12.97 -63.15
C SER A 401 14.95 -13.09 -62.22
N TYR A 402 14.86 -13.93 -61.17
CA TYR A 402 15.99 -14.19 -60.26
C TYR A 402 17.16 -14.86 -60.99
N VAL A 403 16.83 -15.85 -61.80
CA VAL A 403 17.80 -16.66 -62.52
C VAL A 403 18.45 -15.90 -63.69
N LEU A 404 17.67 -15.07 -64.38
CA LEU A 404 18.10 -14.22 -65.49
C LEU A 404 18.70 -12.88 -65.01
N SER A 405 18.95 -12.70 -63.70
CA SER A 405 19.59 -11.50 -63.17
C SER A 405 21.02 -11.30 -63.69
N GLU A 406 21.42 -10.05 -63.96
CA GLU A 406 22.79 -9.65 -64.39
C GLU A 406 23.89 -10.08 -63.42
N ASN A 407 23.57 -10.26 -62.14
CA ASN A 407 24.53 -10.63 -61.10
C ASN A 407 24.89 -12.12 -61.11
N ASN A 408 24.17 -12.95 -61.87
CA ASN A 408 24.41 -14.39 -61.90
C ASN A 408 25.56 -14.72 -62.88
N ILE A 409 26.68 -15.19 -62.33
CA ILE A 409 27.90 -15.57 -63.07
C ILE A 409 27.60 -16.68 -64.11
N HIS A 410 26.57 -17.50 -63.86
CA HIS A 410 26.19 -18.64 -64.71
C HIS A 410 25.01 -18.34 -65.66
N ARG A 411 24.54 -17.07 -65.74
CA ARG A 411 23.40 -16.63 -66.57
C ARG A 411 23.52 -17.08 -68.02
N ARG A 412 24.69 -16.88 -68.64
CA ARG A 412 24.91 -17.21 -70.05
C ARG A 412 24.84 -18.71 -70.32
N SER A 413 25.45 -19.54 -69.48
CA SER A 413 25.43 -21.00 -69.63
C SER A 413 24.05 -21.60 -69.42
N LEU A 414 23.21 -20.95 -68.61
CA LEU A 414 21.82 -21.34 -68.43
C LEU A 414 20.93 -20.87 -69.60
N VAL A 415 21.06 -19.62 -70.04
CA VAL A 415 20.31 -19.06 -71.19
C VAL A 415 20.63 -19.83 -72.48
N ASP A 416 21.90 -20.16 -72.72
CA ASP A 416 22.31 -20.96 -73.87
C ASP A 416 21.63 -22.35 -73.84
N GLN A 417 21.56 -23.00 -72.67
CA GLN A 417 20.89 -24.31 -72.52
C GLN A 417 19.36 -24.22 -72.60
N VAL A 418 18.76 -23.09 -72.20
CA VAL A 418 17.32 -22.82 -72.34
C VAL A 418 16.96 -22.61 -73.82
N VAL A 419 17.69 -21.76 -74.54
CA VAL A 419 17.46 -21.47 -75.97
C VAL A 419 17.81 -22.67 -76.85
N SER A 420 18.86 -23.46 -76.52
CA SER A 420 19.30 -24.60 -77.34
C SER A 420 18.55 -25.91 -77.06
N THR A 421 18.15 -26.17 -75.81
CA THR A 421 17.73 -27.51 -75.37
C THR A 421 16.32 -27.53 -74.79
N ALA A 422 15.92 -26.51 -74.03
CA ALA A 422 14.67 -26.52 -73.26
C ALA A 422 13.47 -25.99 -74.07
N VAL A 423 13.64 -24.92 -74.86
CA VAL A 423 12.57 -24.30 -75.68
C VAL A 423 12.23 -25.11 -76.95
N PRO A 424 13.20 -25.64 -77.73
CA PRO A 424 12.88 -26.42 -78.94
C PRO A 424 12.21 -27.78 -78.67
N GLN A 425 12.29 -28.28 -77.43
CA GLN A 425 11.66 -29.54 -77.00
C GLN A 425 10.27 -29.33 -76.38
N SER A 426 9.89 -28.08 -76.11
CA SER A 426 8.56 -27.75 -75.57
C SER A 426 7.53 -27.69 -76.70
N GLN A 427 6.38 -28.34 -76.51
CA GLN A 427 5.24 -28.26 -77.44
C GLN A 427 4.11 -27.36 -76.95
N ASP A 428 4.27 -26.73 -75.76
CA ASP A 428 3.22 -25.92 -75.11
C ASP A 428 3.42 -24.42 -75.39
N PRO A 429 2.49 -23.74 -76.10
CA PRO A 429 2.58 -22.30 -76.42
C PRO A 429 2.61 -21.38 -75.19
N GLU A 430 1.94 -21.77 -74.10
CA GLU A 430 1.87 -20.97 -72.87
C GLU A 430 3.18 -20.96 -72.08
N LYS A 431 3.92 -22.06 -72.07
CA LYS A 431 5.23 -22.13 -71.40
C LYS A 431 6.28 -21.32 -72.16
N VAL A 432 6.17 -21.28 -73.48
CA VAL A 432 7.04 -20.47 -74.35
C VAL A 432 6.69 -18.98 -74.24
N SER A 433 5.42 -18.60 -74.15
CA SER A 433 5.03 -17.20 -73.95
C SER A 433 5.48 -16.65 -72.59
N ILE A 434 5.46 -17.47 -71.53
CA ILE A 434 6.01 -17.10 -70.21
C ILE A 434 7.53 -16.94 -70.28
N ALA A 435 8.23 -17.81 -71.00
CA ALA A 435 9.67 -17.64 -71.23
C ALA A 435 9.96 -16.35 -72.01
N VAL A 436 9.24 -16.07 -73.11
CA VAL A 436 9.37 -14.83 -73.90
C VAL A 436 9.10 -13.60 -73.03
N LYS A 437 8.05 -13.63 -72.20
CA LYS A 437 7.75 -12.56 -71.25
C LYS A 437 8.89 -12.37 -70.24
N ALA A 438 9.48 -13.45 -69.74
CA ALA A 438 10.63 -13.36 -68.86
C ALA A 438 11.89 -12.78 -69.55
N PHE A 439 12.08 -13.02 -70.85
CA PHE A 439 13.16 -12.37 -71.63
C PHE A 439 12.89 -10.87 -71.84
N ILE A 440 11.62 -10.47 -72.01
CA ILE A 440 11.22 -9.04 -72.07
C ILE A 440 11.51 -8.36 -70.72
N ASP A 441 11.10 -9.00 -69.63
CA ASP A 441 11.28 -8.46 -68.28
C ASP A 441 12.77 -8.42 -67.86
N ALA A 442 13.61 -9.28 -68.44
CA ALA A 442 15.06 -9.31 -68.20
C ALA A 442 15.88 -8.37 -69.11
N ASP A 443 15.21 -7.47 -69.84
CA ASP A 443 15.77 -6.41 -70.71
C ASP A 443 16.84 -6.91 -71.69
N MET A 444 16.54 -8.04 -72.36
CA MET A 444 17.38 -8.66 -73.39
C MET A 444 16.75 -8.51 -74.79
N PRO A 445 16.68 -7.28 -75.34
CA PRO A 445 15.95 -7.00 -76.58
C PRO A 445 16.61 -7.63 -77.81
N VAL A 446 17.93 -7.85 -77.81
CA VAL A 446 18.65 -8.44 -78.95
C VAL A 446 18.36 -9.94 -79.04
N GLU A 447 18.45 -10.65 -77.93
CA GLU A 447 18.15 -12.08 -77.83
C GLU A 447 16.64 -12.35 -78.01
N LEU A 448 15.79 -11.41 -77.61
CA LEU A 448 14.34 -11.45 -77.85
C LEU A 448 13.99 -11.20 -79.32
N ILE A 449 14.64 -10.23 -79.98
CA ILE A 449 14.48 -10.00 -81.43
C ILE A 449 15.00 -11.22 -82.20
N GLU A 450 16.13 -11.82 -81.83
CA GLU A 450 16.63 -13.05 -82.45
C GLU A 450 15.67 -14.24 -82.24
N LEU A 451 15.05 -14.35 -81.07
CA LEU A 451 14.05 -15.37 -80.76
C LEU A 451 12.74 -15.14 -81.53
N LEU A 452 12.26 -13.89 -81.63
CA LEU A 452 11.00 -13.53 -82.30
C LEU A 452 11.14 -13.48 -83.83
N GLU A 453 12.25 -13.02 -84.39
CA GLU A 453 12.54 -13.08 -85.83
C GLU A 453 12.62 -14.53 -86.31
N LYS A 454 13.26 -15.41 -85.55
CA LYS A 454 13.36 -16.85 -85.86
C LYS A 454 12.03 -17.59 -85.73
N ILE A 455 11.06 -17.03 -84.99
CA ILE A 455 9.69 -17.58 -84.84
C ILE A 455 8.71 -16.97 -85.86
N ILE A 456 8.82 -15.67 -86.20
CA ILE A 456 7.83 -14.90 -87.01
C ILE A 456 8.22 -14.81 -88.50
N LEU A 457 9.52 -14.75 -88.84
CA LEU A 457 9.99 -14.66 -90.23
C LEU A 457 10.25 -16.03 -90.87
N GLU A 458 10.53 -17.09 -90.09
CA GLU A 458 10.54 -18.49 -90.58
C GLU A 458 9.11 -19.08 -90.50
N PRO A 459 8.68 -19.93 -91.46
CA PRO A 459 7.31 -20.44 -91.50
C PRO A 459 7.07 -21.43 -90.35
N SER A 460 6.58 -20.89 -89.23
CA SER A 460 6.16 -21.62 -88.04
C SER A 460 4.65 -21.45 -87.82
N THR A 461 4.07 -22.16 -86.84
CA THR A 461 2.65 -21.99 -86.44
C THR A 461 2.35 -20.63 -85.79
N PHE A 462 3.31 -19.71 -85.73
CA PHE A 462 3.26 -18.48 -84.95
C PHE A 462 3.29 -17.17 -85.78
N SER A 463 3.32 -17.20 -87.12
CA SER A 463 3.47 -16.00 -87.98
C SER A 463 2.24 -15.07 -88.08
N ASP A 464 1.03 -15.58 -87.85
CA ASP A 464 -0.24 -14.85 -88.07
C ASP A 464 -0.81 -14.20 -86.80
N ASN A 465 -0.04 -14.17 -85.70
CA ASN A 465 -0.55 -13.77 -84.39
C ASN A 465 -0.46 -12.25 -84.17
N ALA A 466 -1.61 -11.56 -84.10
CA ALA A 466 -1.70 -10.10 -83.91
C ALA A 466 -0.95 -9.60 -82.66
N ASN A 467 -0.92 -10.41 -81.60
CA ASN A 467 -0.21 -10.05 -80.36
C ASN A 467 1.31 -10.03 -80.52
N LEU A 468 1.87 -10.92 -81.36
CA LEU A 468 3.30 -10.94 -81.64
C LEU A 468 3.70 -9.80 -82.60
N GLN A 469 2.80 -9.39 -83.50
CA GLN A 469 3.00 -8.20 -84.35
C GLN A 469 2.90 -6.89 -83.55
N ASN A 470 1.96 -6.80 -82.61
CA ASN A 470 1.90 -5.71 -81.64
C ASN A 470 3.18 -5.67 -80.79
N LEU A 471 3.65 -6.81 -80.28
CA LEU A 471 4.91 -6.90 -79.53
C LEU A 471 6.12 -6.49 -80.37
N LEU A 472 6.15 -6.79 -81.68
CA LEU A 472 7.20 -6.33 -82.58
C LEU A 472 7.16 -4.80 -82.78
N MET A 473 5.99 -4.22 -83.03
CA MET A 473 5.78 -2.76 -83.12
C MET A 473 6.19 -2.05 -81.83
N LEU A 474 5.80 -2.60 -80.68
CA LEU A 474 6.11 -2.08 -79.34
C LEU A 474 7.61 -2.18 -79.01
N THR A 475 8.24 -3.31 -79.33
CA THR A 475 9.67 -3.52 -79.08
C THR A 475 10.53 -2.68 -80.03
N ALA A 476 10.10 -2.52 -81.28
CA ALA A 476 10.74 -1.63 -82.25
C ALA A 476 10.56 -0.15 -81.88
N ALA A 477 9.38 0.27 -81.39
CA ALA A 477 9.16 1.63 -80.89
C ALA A 477 10.12 2.01 -79.75
N LYS A 478 10.51 1.04 -78.92
CA LYS A 478 11.46 1.23 -77.82
C LYS A 478 12.93 1.15 -78.25
N SER A 479 13.30 0.26 -79.16
CA SER A 479 14.70 -0.07 -79.47
C SER A 479 15.24 0.47 -80.81
N ASP A 480 14.39 0.72 -81.82
CA ASP A 480 14.79 1.25 -83.14
C ASP A 480 13.72 2.18 -83.76
N ARG A 481 13.77 3.47 -83.39
CA ARG A 481 12.77 4.51 -83.73
C ARG A 481 12.64 4.80 -85.24
N GLY A 482 13.69 4.54 -86.02
CA GLY A 482 13.71 4.85 -87.46
C GLY A 482 12.82 3.94 -88.31
N ARG A 483 12.46 2.75 -87.81
CA ARG A 483 11.65 1.76 -88.55
C ARG A 483 10.15 1.85 -88.25
N VAL A 484 9.74 2.57 -87.20
CA VAL A 484 8.35 2.67 -86.71
C VAL A 484 7.42 3.38 -87.70
N ALA A 485 7.86 4.49 -88.31
CA ALA A 485 7.06 5.19 -89.33
C ALA A 485 6.80 4.32 -90.58
N ASN A 486 7.75 3.44 -90.93
CA ASN A 486 7.58 2.47 -92.00
C ASN A 486 6.64 1.32 -91.58
N TYR A 487 6.74 0.86 -90.33
CA TYR A 487 5.83 -0.15 -89.77
C TYR A 487 4.38 0.35 -89.67
N ILE A 488 4.14 1.63 -89.32
CA ILE A 488 2.81 2.27 -89.29
C ILE A 488 2.20 2.39 -90.71
N GLN A 489 3.04 2.42 -91.75
CA GLN A 489 2.58 2.42 -93.14
C GLN A 489 2.46 1.00 -93.76
N SER A 490 3.15 -0.02 -93.21
CA SER A 490 3.23 -1.38 -93.79
C SER A 490 2.40 -2.45 -93.10
N LEU A 491 1.92 -2.20 -91.88
CA LEU A 491 1.12 -3.14 -91.10
C LEU A 491 -0.33 -2.66 -91.04
N ASP A 492 -1.28 -3.52 -91.42
CA ASP A 492 -2.69 -3.14 -91.59
C ASP A 492 -3.61 -3.58 -90.43
N ASN A 493 -3.17 -4.52 -89.58
CA ASN A 493 -3.98 -5.09 -88.51
C ASN A 493 -3.45 -4.71 -87.12
N TYR A 494 -3.53 -3.42 -86.76
CA TYR A 494 -3.14 -2.91 -85.44
C TYR A 494 -4.23 -2.03 -84.80
N THR A 495 -4.25 -1.94 -83.46
CA THR A 495 -5.23 -1.14 -82.70
C THR A 495 -4.78 0.33 -82.59
N PRO A 496 -5.52 1.32 -83.17
CA PRO A 496 -5.10 2.72 -83.19
C PRO A 496 -5.04 3.38 -81.81
N GLU A 497 -5.92 2.99 -80.89
CA GLU A 497 -5.99 3.54 -79.53
C GLU A 497 -4.77 3.12 -78.69
N ASP A 498 -4.44 1.82 -78.67
CA ASP A 498 -3.32 1.28 -77.89
C ASP A 498 -1.96 1.80 -78.39
N ILE A 499 -1.82 1.93 -79.72
CA ILE A 499 -0.57 2.39 -80.32
C ILE A 499 -0.43 3.90 -80.20
N ALA A 500 -1.51 4.68 -80.32
CA ALA A 500 -1.44 6.12 -80.07
C ALA A 500 -1.09 6.43 -78.61
N GLN A 501 -1.64 5.67 -77.64
CA GLN A 501 -1.25 5.77 -76.24
C GLN A 501 0.21 5.38 -76.01
N GLN A 502 0.70 4.29 -76.62
CA GLN A 502 2.12 3.94 -76.47
C GLN A 502 3.06 4.92 -77.18
N CYS A 503 2.65 5.51 -78.30
CA CYS A 503 3.40 6.57 -78.99
C CYS A 503 3.50 7.82 -78.11
N ILE A 504 2.43 8.17 -77.40
CA ILE A 504 2.44 9.20 -76.36
C ILE A 504 3.46 8.87 -75.27
N ASP A 505 3.46 7.62 -74.76
CA ASP A 505 4.40 7.19 -73.71
C ASP A 505 5.88 7.27 -74.15
N VAL A 506 6.16 7.02 -75.44
CA VAL A 506 7.52 7.06 -76.00
C VAL A 506 7.97 8.48 -76.38
N GLY A 507 7.07 9.46 -76.31
CA GLY A 507 7.34 10.88 -76.60
C GLY A 507 7.13 11.28 -78.08
N MET A 508 6.42 10.45 -78.84
CA MET A 508 6.06 10.67 -80.25
C MET A 508 4.66 11.30 -80.35
N TYR A 509 4.53 12.54 -79.87
CA TYR A 509 3.24 13.23 -79.72
C TYR A 509 2.64 13.71 -81.04
N GLU A 510 3.46 13.96 -82.06
CA GLU A 510 2.97 14.37 -83.38
C GLU A 510 2.37 13.19 -84.13
N GLU A 511 2.98 12.01 -84.03
CA GLU A 511 2.48 10.76 -84.57
C GLU A 511 1.18 10.34 -83.89
N ALA A 512 1.08 10.48 -82.56
CA ALA A 512 -0.15 10.24 -81.81
C ALA A 512 -1.27 11.24 -82.16
N PHE A 513 -0.96 12.54 -82.26
CA PHE A 513 -1.92 13.55 -82.71
C PHE A 513 -2.41 13.28 -84.14
N LEU A 514 -1.52 12.80 -85.03
CA LEU A 514 -1.88 12.39 -86.39
C LEU A 514 -2.77 11.14 -86.41
N ILE A 515 -2.52 10.16 -85.54
CA ILE A 515 -3.37 8.97 -85.38
C ILE A 515 -4.78 9.41 -84.93
N TYR A 516 -4.91 10.25 -83.90
CA TYR A 516 -6.22 10.71 -83.39
C TYR A 516 -6.96 11.66 -84.34
N LYS A 517 -6.23 12.54 -85.04
CA LYS A 517 -6.79 13.41 -86.07
C LYS A 517 -7.32 12.61 -87.26
N LYS A 518 -6.62 11.54 -87.65
CA LYS A 518 -7.07 10.61 -88.72
C LYS A 518 -8.28 9.79 -88.29
N ALA A 519 -8.42 9.52 -86.99
CA ALA A 519 -9.55 8.80 -86.39
C ALA A 519 -10.77 9.69 -86.07
N SER A 520 -10.70 11.03 -86.25
CA SER A 520 -11.79 12.00 -85.98
C SER A 520 -12.24 12.11 -84.51
N GLN A 521 -11.37 11.77 -83.55
CA GLN A 521 -11.66 11.79 -82.12
C GLN A 521 -11.26 13.15 -81.50
N HIS A 522 -12.13 14.18 -81.56
CA HIS A 522 -11.78 15.56 -81.18
C HIS A 522 -11.51 15.79 -79.68
N GLN A 523 -12.18 15.03 -78.81
CA GLN A 523 -11.97 15.09 -77.35
C GLN A 523 -10.56 14.61 -76.98
N GLU A 524 -10.12 13.48 -77.53
CA GLU A 524 -8.79 12.91 -77.30
C GLU A 524 -7.71 13.72 -78.03
N ALA A 525 -8.00 14.27 -79.20
CA ALA A 525 -7.09 15.20 -79.88
C ALA A 525 -6.82 16.47 -79.05
N THR A 526 -7.84 17.00 -78.37
CA THR A 526 -7.67 18.12 -77.42
C THR A 526 -6.90 17.66 -76.19
N GLY A 527 -7.16 16.44 -75.69
CA GLY A 527 -6.39 15.81 -74.61
C GLY A 527 -4.91 15.69 -74.96
N VAL A 528 -4.53 15.22 -76.16
CA VAL A 528 -3.12 15.15 -76.57
C VAL A 528 -2.47 16.53 -76.62
N LEU A 529 -3.21 17.57 -77.05
CA LEU A 529 -2.71 18.95 -77.06
C LEU A 529 -2.53 19.56 -75.67
N VAL A 530 -3.42 19.21 -74.75
CA VAL A 530 -3.45 19.71 -73.36
C VAL A 530 -2.46 18.92 -72.49
N ASP A 531 -2.56 17.60 -72.48
CA ASP A 531 -1.89 16.71 -71.54
C ASP A 531 -0.45 16.39 -71.97
N HIS A 532 -0.16 16.36 -73.28
CA HIS A 532 1.12 15.86 -73.80
C HIS A 532 1.94 16.89 -74.59
N VAL A 533 1.29 17.77 -75.36
CA VAL A 533 1.97 18.90 -76.03
C VAL A 533 2.07 20.12 -75.11
N VAL A 534 1.23 20.19 -74.06
CA VAL A 534 1.21 21.24 -73.02
C VAL A 534 1.13 22.66 -73.61
N SER A 535 0.41 22.80 -74.71
CA SER A 535 0.27 24.08 -75.41
C SER A 535 -1.14 24.62 -75.21
N ILE A 536 -1.38 25.23 -74.05
CA ILE A 536 -2.68 25.81 -73.65
C ILE A 536 -3.20 26.78 -74.70
N ASP A 537 -2.32 27.59 -75.31
CA ASP A 537 -2.72 28.58 -76.32
C ASP A 537 -3.20 27.89 -77.63
N ARG A 538 -2.59 26.77 -78.04
CA ARG A 538 -3.08 25.96 -79.19
C ARG A 538 -4.36 25.20 -78.86
N ALA A 539 -4.51 24.74 -77.62
CA ALA A 539 -5.74 24.10 -77.17
C ALA A 539 -6.90 25.12 -77.12
N GLN A 540 -6.63 26.37 -76.73
CA GLN A 540 -7.59 27.47 -76.77
C GLN A 540 -7.92 27.88 -78.21
N GLU A 541 -6.94 28.00 -79.12
CA GLU A 541 -7.19 28.26 -80.55
C GLU A 541 -8.01 27.12 -81.20
N TYR A 542 -7.76 25.87 -80.83
CA TYR A 542 -8.52 24.72 -81.31
C TYR A 542 -9.93 24.69 -80.71
N ALA A 543 -10.10 25.10 -79.45
CA ALA A 543 -11.41 25.26 -78.81
C ALA A 543 -12.22 26.39 -79.43
N ASP A 544 -11.59 27.53 -79.75
CA ASP A 544 -12.22 28.64 -80.48
C ASP A 544 -12.65 28.23 -81.90
N GLN A 545 -11.96 27.27 -82.53
CA GLN A 545 -12.33 26.74 -83.86
C GLN A 545 -13.49 25.74 -83.82
N VAL A 546 -13.61 24.96 -82.75
CA VAL A 546 -14.59 23.87 -82.62
C VAL A 546 -15.86 24.33 -81.89
N ASP A 547 -15.73 25.30 -80.96
CA ASP A 547 -16.78 25.94 -80.15
C ASP A 547 -17.84 25.00 -79.56
N LEU A 548 -17.37 23.91 -78.93
CA LEU A 548 -18.21 22.94 -78.23
C LEU A 548 -18.06 23.08 -76.71
N PRO A 549 -19.16 23.01 -75.92
CA PRO A 549 -19.10 23.10 -74.46
C PRO A 549 -18.18 22.07 -73.80
N GLU A 550 -18.10 20.86 -74.36
CA GLU A 550 -17.23 19.78 -73.87
C GLU A 550 -15.74 20.04 -74.09
N VAL A 551 -15.39 20.86 -75.08
CA VAL A 551 -14.02 21.28 -75.34
C VAL A 551 -13.65 22.43 -74.40
N TRP A 552 -14.57 23.38 -74.19
CA TRP A 552 -14.39 24.46 -73.22
C TRP A 552 -14.25 23.99 -71.78
N SER A 553 -14.95 22.93 -71.35
CA SER A 553 -14.80 22.36 -70.01
C SER A 553 -13.43 21.66 -69.82
N ARG A 554 -12.91 20.97 -70.84
CA ARG A 554 -11.55 20.39 -70.82
C ARG A 554 -10.47 21.46 -70.85
N VAL A 555 -10.65 22.52 -71.63
CA VAL A 555 -9.73 23.67 -71.65
C VAL A 555 -9.79 24.44 -70.33
N ALA A 556 -10.96 24.61 -69.72
CA ALA A 556 -11.10 25.24 -68.41
C ALA A 556 -10.39 24.44 -67.32
N LYS A 557 -10.47 23.10 -67.36
CA LYS A 557 -9.70 22.22 -66.48
C LYS A 557 -8.19 22.36 -66.69
N ALA A 558 -7.74 22.33 -67.94
CA ALA A 558 -6.34 22.56 -68.29
C ALA A 558 -5.80 23.92 -67.82
N GLN A 559 -6.62 24.96 -67.94
CA GLN A 559 -6.29 26.31 -67.47
C GLN A 559 -6.23 26.38 -65.95
N LEU A 560 -7.09 25.62 -65.26
CA LEU A 560 -7.07 25.51 -63.80
C LEU A 560 -5.80 24.80 -63.30
N ASP A 561 -5.43 23.69 -63.94
CA ASP A 561 -4.19 22.94 -63.67
C ASP A 561 -2.93 23.79 -63.98
N GLY A 562 -3.02 24.65 -65.02
CA GLY A 562 -2.01 25.65 -65.36
C GLY A 562 -2.01 26.91 -64.48
N VAL A 563 -2.82 26.94 -63.40
CA VAL A 563 -2.97 28.06 -62.44
C VAL A 563 -3.42 29.37 -63.08
N ARG A 564 -3.96 29.35 -64.32
CA ARG A 564 -4.62 30.48 -64.96
C ARG A 564 -6.08 30.57 -64.47
N VAL A 565 -6.25 30.76 -63.17
CA VAL A 565 -7.55 30.67 -62.47
C VAL A 565 -8.61 31.64 -63.00
N SER A 566 -8.22 32.86 -63.40
CA SER A 566 -9.16 33.84 -63.96
C SER A 566 -9.75 33.35 -65.29
N ASP A 567 -8.88 32.86 -66.16
CA ASP A 567 -9.22 32.42 -67.51
C ASP A 567 -9.99 31.10 -67.44
N ALA A 568 -9.62 30.21 -66.51
CA ALA A 568 -10.34 28.98 -66.21
C ALA A 568 -11.76 29.26 -65.72
N ILE A 569 -11.94 30.21 -64.78
CA ILE A 569 -13.27 30.60 -64.28
C ILE A 569 -14.10 31.23 -65.41
N GLU A 570 -13.51 32.05 -66.27
CA GLU A 570 -14.22 32.58 -67.46
C GLU A 570 -14.61 31.47 -68.44
N SER A 571 -13.74 30.50 -68.71
CA SER A 571 -14.02 29.34 -69.56
C SER A 571 -15.13 28.45 -68.97
N TYR A 572 -15.13 28.23 -67.65
CA TYR A 572 -16.23 27.54 -66.96
C TYR A 572 -17.54 28.35 -66.98
N LEU A 573 -17.48 29.67 -66.88
CA LEU A 573 -18.65 30.54 -67.02
C LEU A 573 -19.23 30.50 -68.45
N ARG A 574 -18.38 30.38 -69.48
CA ARG A 574 -18.80 30.20 -70.88
C ARG A 574 -19.42 28.82 -71.12
N ALA A 575 -18.83 27.77 -70.54
CA ALA A 575 -19.34 26.40 -70.63
C ALA A 575 -20.63 26.18 -69.81
N GLN A 576 -20.96 27.08 -68.87
CA GLN A 576 -22.06 26.94 -67.89
C GLN A 576 -22.01 25.62 -67.10
N ASP A 577 -20.82 25.04 -66.95
CA ASP A 577 -20.62 23.74 -66.33
C ASP A 577 -20.20 23.89 -64.87
N PRO A 578 -21.01 23.44 -63.90
CA PRO A 578 -20.67 23.47 -62.48
C PRO A 578 -20.00 22.17 -61.99
N SER A 579 -19.77 21.16 -62.84
CA SER A 579 -19.35 19.82 -62.40
C SER A 579 -18.01 19.78 -61.67
N ASN A 580 -17.07 20.68 -61.95
CA ASN A 580 -15.74 20.69 -61.30
C ASN A 580 -15.62 21.68 -60.12
N TYR A 581 -16.71 21.92 -59.39
CA TYR A 581 -16.70 22.85 -58.26
C TYR A 581 -15.66 22.55 -57.14
N PRO A 582 -15.29 21.30 -56.77
CA PRO A 582 -14.37 21.10 -55.65
C PRO A 582 -12.94 21.51 -55.98
N GLU A 583 -12.43 21.14 -57.17
CA GLU A 583 -11.09 21.53 -57.63
C GLU A 583 -11.00 23.05 -57.83
N VAL A 584 -12.06 23.67 -58.37
CA VAL A 584 -12.11 25.14 -58.54
C VAL A 584 -12.09 25.86 -57.20
N ILE A 585 -12.82 25.37 -56.18
CA ILE A 585 -12.80 25.95 -54.83
C ILE A 585 -11.39 25.83 -54.22
N GLU A 586 -10.75 24.68 -54.30
CA GLU A 586 -9.43 24.45 -53.72
C GLU A 586 -8.35 25.32 -54.39
N VAL A 587 -8.27 25.29 -55.72
CA VAL A 587 -7.25 26.03 -56.47
C VAL A 587 -7.46 27.54 -56.38
N ALA A 588 -8.71 28.02 -56.40
CA ALA A 588 -9.00 29.44 -56.27
C ALA A 588 -8.75 29.97 -54.85
N THR A 589 -9.08 29.19 -53.82
CA THR A 589 -8.79 29.56 -52.42
C THR A 589 -7.29 29.54 -52.13
N HIS A 590 -6.52 28.62 -52.72
CA HIS A 590 -5.06 28.62 -52.62
C HIS A 590 -4.42 29.80 -53.36
N SER A 591 -5.02 30.22 -54.47
CA SER A 591 -4.55 31.36 -55.28
C SER A 591 -4.99 32.73 -54.75
N GLY A 592 -5.81 32.77 -53.67
CA GLY A 592 -6.31 34.00 -53.05
C GLY A 592 -7.24 34.83 -53.95
N LYS A 593 -7.87 34.21 -54.97
CA LYS A 593 -8.78 34.89 -55.91
C LYS A 593 -10.25 34.71 -55.51
N ASP A 594 -10.56 35.06 -54.26
CA ASP A 594 -11.89 34.83 -53.66
C ASP A 594 -12.99 35.67 -54.35
N GLU A 595 -12.68 36.84 -54.93
CA GLU A 595 -13.67 37.68 -55.64
C GLU A 595 -14.21 37.04 -56.94
N ASP A 596 -13.34 36.38 -57.72
CA ASP A 596 -13.74 35.69 -58.94
C ASP A 596 -14.41 34.34 -58.61
N LEU A 597 -13.98 33.70 -57.53
CA LEU A 597 -14.63 32.51 -56.98
C LEU A 597 -16.07 32.81 -56.55
N ILE A 598 -16.36 33.96 -55.93
CA ILE A 598 -17.75 34.36 -55.59
C ILE A 598 -18.65 34.39 -56.84
N LYS A 599 -18.14 34.85 -57.99
CA LYS A 599 -18.92 34.89 -59.26
C LYS A 599 -19.23 33.47 -59.75
N PHE A 600 -18.25 32.57 -59.72
CA PHE A 600 -18.41 31.15 -60.07
C PHE A 600 -19.40 30.45 -59.12
N LEU A 601 -19.24 30.63 -57.80
CA LEU A 601 -20.12 30.03 -56.79
C LEU A 601 -21.56 30.56 -56.87
N ARG A 602 -21.78 31.85 -57.21
CA ARG A 602 -23.12 32.40 -57.48
C ARG A 602 -23.78 31.78 -58.71
N MET A 603 -23.00 31.42 -59.74
CA MET A 603 -23.49 30.67 -60.91
C MET A 603 -23.82 29.22 -60.50
N ALA A 604 -22.87 28.53 -59.86
CA ALA A 604 -23.03 27.15 -59.42
C ALA A 604 -24.23 26.97 -58.47
N ARG A 605 -24.47 27.93 -57.55
CA ARG A 605 -25.62 27.91 -56.63
C ARG A 605 -26.99 27.97 -57.32
N LYS A 606 -27.06 28.47 -58.56
CA LYS A 606 -28.33 28.48 -59.33
C LYS A 606 -28.70 27.09 -59.85
N THR A 607 -27.71 26.26 -60.15
CA THR A 607 -27.88 24.91 -60.72
C THR A 607 -27.77 23.81 -59.66
N LEU A 608 -26.82 23.93 -58.72
CA LEU A 608 -26.51 22.97 -57.66
C LEU A 608 -26.42 23.67 -56.30
N ARG A 609 -27.27 23.26 -55.34
CA ARG A 609 -27.23 23.75 -53.95
C ARG A 609 -26.65 22.68 -53.04
N GLU A 610 -25.33 22.62 -53.00
CA GLU A 610 -24.60 21.64 -52.19
C GLU A 610 -23.84 22.32 -51.03
N ALA A 611 -23.66 21.59 -49.93
CA ALA A 611 -23.01 22.10 -48.72
C ALA A 611 -21.58 22.66 -48.97
N PRO A 612 -20.71 22.05 -49.81
CA PRO A 612 -19.38 22.61 -50.08
C PRO A 612 -19.42 23.98 -50.76
N ILE A 613 -20.40 24.23 -51.63
CA ILE A 613 -20.56 25.48 -52.37
C ILE A 613 -21.03 26.59 -51.42
N ASP A 614 -22.05 26.31 -50.60
CA ASP A 614 -22.59 27.28 -49.63
C ASP A 614 -21.58 27.57 -48.50
N THR A 615 -20.81 26.56 -48.06
CA THR A 615 -19.71 26.71 -47.08
C THR A 615 -18.56 27.55 -47.65
N ALA A 616 -18.10 27.24 -48.87
CA ALA A 616 -17.05 28.01 -49.54
C ALA A 616 -17.48 29.47 -49.78
N LEU A 617 -18.75 29.69 -50.15
CA LEU A 617 -19.29 31.04 -50.34
C LEU A 617 -19.33 31.84 -49.04
N ALA A 618 -19.80 31.24 -47.94
CA ALA A 618 -19.79 31.88 -46.62
C ALA A 618 -18.36 32.25 -46.19
N PHE A 619 -17.39 31.39 -46.48
CA PHE A 619 -16.00 31.63 -46.14
C PHE A 619 -15.32 32.69 -47.05
N CYS A 620 -15.64 32.72 -48.35
CA CYS A 620 -15.19 33.78 -49.25
C CYS A 620 -15.69 35.16 -48.79
N TYR A 621 -16.93 35.25 -48.28
CA TYR A 621 -17.42 36.50 -47.68
C TYR A 621 -16.69 36.87 -46.39
N ALA A 622 -16.26 35.89 -45.59
CA ALA A 622 -15.43 36.13 -44.41
C ALA A 622 -14.03 36.66 -44.78
N ARG A 623 -13.36 36.06 -45.79
CA ARG A 623 -12.02 36.48 -46.26
C ARG A 623 -12.01 37.83 -46.98
N THR A 624 -13.05 38.14 -47.75
CA THR A 624 -13.21 39.44 -48.44
C THR A 624 -13.75 40.55 -47.52
N ASN A 625 -13.96 40.25 -46.24
CA ASN A 625 -14.49 41.16 -45.22
C ASN A 625 -15.87 41.75 -45.57
N GLN A 626 -16.67 41.03 -46.35
CA GLN A 626 -18.05 41.37 -46.70
C GLN A 626 -19.02 40.88 -45.62
N LEU A 627 -18.81 41.34 -44.38
CA LEU A 627 -19.56 40.92 -43.19
C LEU A 627 -21.10 41.14 -43.31
N PRO A 628 -21.61 42.21 -43.94
CA PRO A 628 -23.05 42.37 -44.13
C PRO A 628 -23.65 41.33 -45.08
N GLU A 629 -22.93 40.96 -46.15
CA GLU A 629 -23.37 39.92 -47.08
C GLU A 629 -23.32 38.53 -46.42
N LEU A 630 -22.34 38.30 -45.54
CA LEU A 630 -22.25 37.10 -44.72
C LEU A 630 -23.42 37.00 -43.73
N GLU A 631 -23.77 38.08 -43.04
CA GLU A 631 -24.88 38.10 -42.08
C GLU A 631 -26.23 37.91 -42.79
N GLU A 632 -26.42 38.56 -43.94
CA GLU A 632 -27.62 38.35 -44.77
C GLU A 632 -27.70 36.92 -45.31
N PHE A 633 -26.57 36.34 -45.75
CA PHE A 633 -26.48 34.95 -46.20
C PHE A 633 -26.81 33.96 -45.08
N LEU A 634 -26.34 34.20 -43.86
CA LEU A 634 -26.61 33.35 -42.70
C LEU A 634 -28.05 33.47 -42.18
N ARG A 635 -28.69 34.64 -42.36
CA ARG A 635 -30.13 34.84 -42.07
C ARG A 635 -31.03 34.22 -43.15
N GLY A 636 -30.52 34.07 -44.38
CA GLY A 636 -31.21 33.41 -45.49
C GLY A 636 -31.25 31.89 -45.39
N THR A 637 -31.91 31.23 -46.33
CA THR A 637 -31.88 29.76 -46.43
C THR A 637 -30.53 29.30 -47.01
N ASN A 638 -29.79 28.51 -46.23
CA ASN A 638 -28.47 27.99 -46.57
C ASN A 638 -28.34 26.51 -46.20
N VAL A 639 -27.38 25.83 -46.83
CA VAL A 639 -26.98 24.44 -46.52
C VAL A 639 -25.52 24.41 -46.04
N ALA A 640 -24.98 25.57 -45.62
CA ALA A 640 -23.59 25.72 -45.21
C ALA A 640 -23.31 24.99 -43.88
N ASN A 641 -22.12 24.41 -43.76
CA ASN A 641 -21.62 23.92 -42.47
C ASN A 641 -21.05 25.10 -41.67
N VAL A 642 -21.94 25.77 -40.94
CA VAL A 642 -21.63 27.00 -40.21
C VAL A 642 -20.60 26.77 -39.10
N GLU A 643 -20.58 25.59 -38.47
CA GLU A 643 -19.64 25.30 -37.38
C GLU A 643 -18.21 25.15 -37.90
N GLU A 644 -18.03 24.36 -38.96
CA GLU A 644 -16.73 24.17 -39.62
C GLU A 644 -16.22 25.50 -40.22
N SER A 645 -17.14 26.33 -40.74
CA SER A 645 -16.80 27.68 -41.22
C SER A 645 -16.32 28.59 -40.09
N GLY A 646 -16.97 28.50 -38.91
CA GLY A 646 -16.56 29.24 -37.72
C GLY A 646 -15.22 28.78 -37.16
N ASP A 647 -14.94 27.48 -37.18
CA ASP A 647 -13.67 26.90 -36.74
C ASP A 647 -12.52 27.33 -37.67
N LYS A 648 -12.70 27.23 -38.99
CA LYS A 648 -11.70 27.70 -39.98
C LYS A 648 -11.47 29.21 -39.92
N ALA A 649 -12.53 30.01 -39.77
CA ALA A 649 -12.41 31.46 -39.61
C ALA A 649 -11.66 31.83 -38.31
N TYR A 650 -11.81 31.03 -37.26
CA TYR A 650 -11.08 31.22 -36.01
C TYR A 650 -9.59 30.87 -36.16
N GLU A 651 -9.26 29.77 -36.84
CA GLU A 651 -7.88 29.35 -37.12
C GLU A 651 -7.12 30.36 -38.00
N GLU A 652 -7.79 30.97 -38.98
CA GLU A 652 -7.21 32.00 -39.86
C GLU A 652 -7.18 33.41 -39.22
N GLY A 653 -7.69 33.57 -37.99
CA GLY A 653 -7.65 34.84 -37.24
C GLY A 653 -8.77 35.84 -37.56
N TYR A 654 -9.78 35.44 -38.35
CA TYR A 654 -10.95 36.26 -38.66
C TYR A 654 -12.00 36.21 -37.54
N HIS A 655 -11.64 36.73 -36.37
CA HIS A 655 -12.46 36.62 -35.16
C HIS A 655 -13.83 37.33 -35.25
N GLU A 656 -13.95 38.42 -36.03
CA GLU A 656 -15.23 39.13 -36.25
C GLU A 656 -16.20 38.29 -37.08
N ALA A 657 -15.71 37.62 -38.13
CA ALA A 657 -16.51 36.68 -38.91
C ALA A 657 -16.88 35.44 -38.09
N ALA A 658 -15.93 34.91 -37.30
CA ALA A 658 -16.17 33.79 -36.38
C ALA A 658 -17.24 34.13 -35.33
N LYS A 659 -17.31 35.37 -34.83
CA LYS A 659 -18.40 35.84 -33.95
C LYS A 659 -19.76 35.71 -34.63
N ILE A 660 -19.88 36.13 -35.89
CA ILE A 660 -21.13 36.01 -36.65
C ILE A 660 -21.51 34.52 -36.80
N PHE A 661 -20.57 33.67 -37.21
CA PHE A 661 -20.79 32.22 -37.33
C PHE A 661 -21.27 31.60 -36.01
N TYR A 662 -20.54 31.77 -34.91
CA TYR A 662 -20.91 31.15 -33.62
C TYR A 662 -22.17 31.76 -33.00
N SER A 663 -22.46 33.03 -33.25
CA SER A 663 -23.72 33.66 -32.80
C SER A 663 -24.94 33.04 -33.49
N SER A 664 -24.81 32.67 -34.77
CA SER A 664 -25.91 32.05 -35.52
C SER A 664 -26.23 30.62 -35.06
N ILE A 665 -25.22 29.87 -34.60
CA ILE A 665 -25.37 28.50 -34.05
C ILE A 665 -25.71 28.52 -32.55
N SER A 666 -25.61 29.68 -31.89
CA SER A 666 -25.71 29.79 -30.42
C SER A 666 -24.69 28.93 -29.66
N ASN A 667 -23.49 28.73 -30.23
CA ASN A 667 -22.41 28.00 -29.55
C ASN A 667 -21.64 28.94 -28.61
N TRP A 668 -22.13 29.07 -27.37
CA TRP A 668 -21.62 30.01 -26.38
C TRP A 668 -20.18 29.73 -25.91
N ALA A 669 -19.71 28.49 -25.99
CA ALA A 669 -18.37 28.11 -25.55
C ALA A 669 -17.29 28.63 -26.52
N LYS A 670 -17.45 28.34 -27.81
CA LYS A 670 -16.55 28.85 -28.87
C LYS A 670 -16.70 30.37 -29.05
N LEU A 671 -17.92 30.90 -28.88
CA LEU A 671 -18.16 32.34 -28.91
C LEU A 671 -17.45 33.08 -27.76
N SER A 672 -17.45 32.52 -26.55
CA SER A 672 -16.74 33.12 -25.42
C SER A 672 -15.23 33.19 -25.70
N THR A 673 -14.64 32.14 -26.27
CA THR A 673 -13.23 32.16 -26.66
C THR A 673 -12.92 33.15 -27.79
N THR A 674 -13.81 33.31 -28.77
CA THR A 674 -13.59 34.31 -29.83
C THR A 674 -13.71 35.74 -29.33
N LEU A 675 -14.65 35.99 -28.41
CA LEU A 675 -14.83 37.30 -27.78
C LEU A 675 -13.63 37.70 -26.91
N VAL A 676 -12.96 36.72 -26.29
CA VAL A 676 -11.68 36.95 -25.60
C VAL A 676 -10.61 37.46 -26.57
N HIS A 677 -10.52 36.91 -27.78
CA HIS A 677 -9.60 37.38 -28.81
C HIS A 677 -9.98 38.75 -29.41
N LEU A 678 -11.27 39.09 -29.39
CA LEU A 678 -11.80 40.41 -29.80
C LEU A 678 -11.71 41.48 -28.70
N GLU A 679 -11.09 41.17 -27.56
CA GLU A 679 -10.98 42.05 -26.38
C GLU A 679 -12.34 42.51 -25.80
N ASP A 680 -13.45 41.81 -26.11
CA ASP A 680 -14.79 42.07 -25.57
C ASP A 680 -15.06 41.17 -24.36
N TYR A 681 -14.39 41.48 -23.24
CA TYR A 681 -14.39 40.65 -22.04
C TYR A 681 -15.76 40.59 -21.33
N GLN A 682 -16.56 41.65 -21.40
CA GLN A 682 -17.90 41.67 -20.80
C GLN A 682 -18.82 40.67 -21.49
N ALA A 683 -18.87 40.70 -22.83
CA ALA A 683 -19.63 39.74 -23.61
C ALA A 683 -19.07 38.32 -23.45
N ALA A 684 -17.74 38.15 -23.35
CA ALA A 684 -17.11 36.86 -23.11
C ALA A 684 -17.56 36.21 -21.79
N VAL A 685 -17.65 36.99 -20.70
CA VAL A 685 -18.12 36.54 -19.38
C VAL A 685 -19.60 36.16 -19.40
N GLU A 686 -20.44 36.93 -20.09
CA GLU A 686 -21.86 36.59 -20.25
C GLU A 686 -22.05 35.31 -21.07
N CYS A 687 -21.25 35.11 -22.12
CA CYS A 687 -21.25 33.89 -22.90
C CYS A 687 -20.74 32.69 -22.08
N ALA A 688 -19.70 32.88 -21.27
CA ALA A 688 -19.20 31.86 -20.34
C ALA A 688 -20.27 31.44 -19.32
N ARG A 689 -21.06 32.40 -18.83
CA ARG A 689 -22.21 32.13 -17.95
C ARG A 689 -23.28 31.29 -18.63
N LYS A 690 -23.58 31.54 -19.90
CA LYS A 690 -24.55 30.76 -20.69
C LYS A 690 -24.02 29.37 -21.05
N ALA A 691 -22.72 29.25 -21.33
CA ALA A 691 -22.07 27.97 -21.65
C ALA A 691 -21.92 27.05 -20.42
N ASN A 692 -21.69 27.64 -19.24
CA ASN A 692 -21.47 26.96 -17.96
C ASN A 692 -20.43 25.81 -18.04
N SER A 693 -19.36 26.02 -18.80
CA SER A 693 -18.27 25.05 -18.97
C SER A 693 -17.01 25.53 -18.25
N VAL A 694 -16.40 24.64 -17.47
CA VAL A 694 -15.17 24.91 -16.69
C VAL A 694 -14.02 25.36 -17.59
N LYS A 695 -13.87 24.74 -18.77
CA LYS A 695 -12.82 25.08 -19.74
C LYS A 695 -12.93 26.54 -20.21
N VAL A 696 -14.16 27.00 -20.46
CA VAL A 696 -14.43 28.37 -20.91
C VAL A 696 -14.15 29.36 -19.79
N TRP A 697 -14.58 29.05 -18.56
CA TRP A 697 -14.29 29.88 -17.40
C TRP A 697 -12.79 30.04 -17.16
N LYS A 698 -11.99 28.99 -17.35
CA LYS A 698 -10.53 29.00 -17.20
C LYS A 698 -9.88 29.94 -18.22
N GLN A 699 -10.23 29.79 -19.49
CA GLN A 699 -9.68 30.61 -20.58
C GLN A 699 -10.05 32.09 -20.45
N VAL A 700 -11.31 32.39 -20.07
CA VAL A 700 -11.74 33.78 -19.82
C VAL A 700 -11.04 34.35 -18.58
N ASN A 701 -10.89 33.57 -17.51
CA ASN A 701 -10.16 34.02 -16.31
C ASN A 701 -8.71 34.35 -16.64
N GLU A 702 -8.01 33.48 -17.36
CA GLU A 702 -6.62 33.70 -17.76
C GLU A 702 -6.43 34.98 -18.58
N ALA A 703 -7.31 35.23 -19.55
CA ALA A 703 -7.28 36.45 -20.33
C ALA A 703 -7.56 37.70 -19.49
N CYS A 704 -8.58 37.65 -18.61
CA CYS A 704 -8.90 38.77 -17.71
C CYS A 704 -7.74 39.07 -16.74
N VAL A 705 -7.05 38.04 -16.22
CA VAL A 705 -5.88 38.20 -15.34
C VAL A 705 -4.69 38.78 -16.10
N ALA A 706 -4.43 38.31 -17.32
CA ALA A 706 -3.34 38.83 -18.16
C ALA A 706 -3.50 40.33 -18.49
N LYS A 707 -4.75 40.77 -18.67
CA LYS A 707 -5.10 42.16 -19.03
C LYS A 707 -5.42 43.05 -17.82
N LYS A 708 -5.31 42.54 -16.59
CA LYS A 708 -5.56 43.25 -15.32
C LYS A 708 -7.03 43.68 -15.09
N GLU A 709 -7.98 42.98 -15.70
CA GLU A 709 -9.42 43.20 -15.43
C GLU A 709 -9.90 42.33 -14.27
N PHE A 710 -9.45 42.66 -13.05
CA PHE A 710 -9.68 41.83 -11.86
C PHE A 710 -11.15 41.68 -11.47
N ARG A 711 -12.00 42.68 -11.75
CA ARG A 711 -13.44 42.59 -11.45
C ARG A 711 -14.15 41.51 -12.24
N LEU A 712 -13.81 41.35 -13.52
CA LEU A 712 -14.36 40.28 -14.36
C LEU A 712 -13.68 38.94 -14.05
N ALA A 713 -12.37 38.97 -13.80
CA ALA A 713 -11.63 37.79 -13.35
C ALA A 713 -12.20 37.21 -12.05
N GLN A 714 -12.66 38.05 -11.11
CA GLN A 714 -13.25 37.61 -9.86
C GLN A 714 -14.55 36.84 -10.09
N ILE A 715 -15.42 37.32 -10.99
CA ILE A 715 -16.67 36.63 -11.35
C ILE A 715 -16.38 35.26 -11.97
N CYS A 716 -15.40 35.18 -12.88
CA CYS A 716 -14.97 33.92 -13.47
C CYS A 716 -14.33 33.00 -12.42
N GLY A 717 -13.47 33.56 -11.57
CA GLY A 717 -12.72 32.85 -10.54
C GLY A 717 -13.63 32.20 -9.50
N LEU A 718 -14.71 32.88 -9.09
CA LEU A 718 -15.69 32.34 -8.15
C LEU A 718 -16.36 31.06 -8.70
N ASN A 719 -16.62 30.98 -10.01
CA ASN A 719 -17.17 29.79 -10.61
C ASN A 719 -16.13 28.67 -10.76
N LEU A 720 -14.84 29.01 -10.91
CA LEU A 720 -13.75 28.03 -10.99
C LEU A 720 -13.41 27.43 -9.63
N ILE A 721 -13.31 28.25 -8.59
CA ILE A 721 -12.87 27.86 -7.24
C ILE A 721 -13.82 26.88 -6.58
N VAL A 722 -15.08 26.82 -7.00
CA VAL A 722 -16.02 25.79 -6.53
C VAL A 722 -15.54 24.38 -6.91
N HIS A 723 -14.80 24.23 -8.01
CA HIS A 723 -14.24 22.97 -8.46
C HIS A 723 -12.84 22.74 -7.84
N ALA A 724 -12.72 21.72 -6.99
CA ALA A 724 -11.49 21.42 -6.25
C ALA A 724 -10.27 21.14 -7.15
N ASP A 725 -10.49 20.51 -8.30
CA ASP A 725 -9.42 20.10 -9.23
C ASP A 725 -8.73 21.31 -9.89
N GLU A 726 -9.47 22.40 -10.13
CA GLU A 726 -8.96 23.61 -10.80
C GLU A 726 -8.38 24.65 -9.81
N LEU A 727 -8.62 24.48 -8.51
CA LEU A 727 -8.20 25.43 -7.49
C LEU A 727 -6.68 25.61 -7.46
N GLN A 728 -5.91 24.53 -7.53
CA GLN A 728 -4.44 24.60 -7.46
C GLN A 728 -3.83 25.29 -8.67
N ASP A 729 -4.37 25.03 -9.86
CA ASP A 729 -3.92 25.67 -11.10
C ASP A 729 -4.17 27.18 -11.05
N LEU A 730 -5.34 27.58 -10.57
CA LEU A 730 -5.69 28.98 -10.40
C LEU A 730 -4.78 29.68 -9.37
N VAL A 731 -4.54 29.05 -8.22
CA VAL A 731 -3.62 29.59 -7.19
C VAL A 731 -2.22 29.80 -7.79
N LYS A 732 -1.66 28.80 -8.48
CA LYS A 732 -0.35 28.90 -9.13
C LYS A 732 -0.30 30.02 -10.18
N GLN A 733 -1.39 30.20 -10.93
CA GLN A 733 -1.48 31.26 -11.95
C GLN A 733 -1.43 32.65 -11.31
N TYR A 734 -2.20 32.88 -10.25
CA TYR A 734 -2.18 34.16 -9.53
C TYR A 734 -0.84 34.40 -8.82
N GLU A 735 -0.25 33.35 -8.22
CA GLU A 735 1.08 33.44 -7.61
C GLU A 735 2.17 33.75 -8.64
N ARG A 736 2.15 33.09 -9.81
CA ARG A 736 3.13 33.32 -10.90
C ARG A 736 3.06 34.75 -11.43
N ASN A 737 1.87 35.32 -11.49
CA ASN A 737 1.65 36.69 -11.96
C ASN A 737 1.87 37.75 -10.85
N GLY A 738 2.03 37.33 -9.60
CA GLY A 738 2.26 38.21 -8.45
C GLY A 738 1.01 38.91 -7.90
N TYR A 739 -0.19 38.40 -8.20
CA TYR A 739 -1.46 39.01 -7.77
C TYR A 739 -2.01 38.33 -6.50
N PHE A 740 -1.33 38.52 -5.38
CA PHE A 740 -1.64 37.83 -4.12
C PHE A 740 -2.90 38.37 -3.43
N ASP A 741 -3.07 39.69 -3.38
CA ASP A 741 -4.22 40.32 -2.71
C ASP A 741 -5.56 39.98 -3.40
N GLU A 742 -5.54 39.95 -4.74
CA GLU A 742 -6.69 39.58 -5.55
C GLU A 742 -7.03 38.10 -5.39
N LEU A 743 -6.03 37.22 -5.24
CA LEU A 743 -6.24 35.81 -4.93
C LEU A 743 -6.88 35.63 -3.54
N ILE A 744 -6.37 36.35 -2.53
CA ILE A 744 -6.92 36.32 -1.18
C ILE A 744 -8.36 36.82 -1.18
N SER A 745 -8.64 37.96 -1.82
CA SER A 745 -10.01 38.51 -1.93
C SER A 745 -10.96 37.54 -2.64
N LEU A 746 -10.47 36.87 -3.69
CA LEU A 746 -11.23 35.88 -4.43
C LEU A 746 -11.55 34.64 -3.57
N LEU A 747 -10.56 34.13 -2.81
CA LEU A 747 -10.75 33.01 -1.91
C LEU A 747 -11.68 33.36 -0.74
N GLU A 748 -11.54 34.55 -0.15
CA GLU A 748 -12.42 35.07 0.90
C GLU A 748 -13.88 35.16 0.43
N ALA A 749 -14.11 35.71 -0.77
CA ALA A 749 -15.43 35.75 -1.37
C ALA A 749 -15.97 34.33 -1.67
N GLY A 750 -15.07 33.42 -2.04
CA GLY A 750 -15.39 32.01 -2.26
C GLY A 750 -15.86 31.30 -0.98
N LEU A 751 -15.34 31.64 0.20
CA LEU A 751 -15.76 31.05 1.48
C LEU A 751 -17.26 31.24 1.77
N GLY A 752 -17.85 32.34 1.27
CA GLY A 752 -19.26 32.67 1.44
C GLY A 752 -20.21 31.86 0.54
N LEU A 753 -19.68 31.04 -0.38
CA LEU A 753 -20.49 30.22 -1.27
C LEU A 753 -20.98 28.94 -0.57
N GLU A 754 -22.21 28.54 -0.88
CA GLU A 754 -22.84 27.33 -0.32
C GLU A 754 -22.07 26.03 -0.67
N ARG A 755 -21.28 26.06 -1.75
CA ARG A 755 -20.45 24.95 -2.23
C ARG A 755 -18.97 25.03 -1.81
N ALA A 756 -18.64 25.79 -0.77
CA ALA A 756 -17.25 25.90 -0.30
C ALA A 756 -16.72 24.56 0.24
N HIS A 757 -15.59 24.08 -0.30
CA HIS A 757 -14.95 22.82 0.09
C HIS A 757 -13.62 23.06 0.83
N MET A 758 -13.10 22.02 1.51
CA MET A 758 -11.91 22.09 2.40
C MET A 758 -10.66 22.71 1.73
N GLY A 759 -10.47 22.47 0.43
CA GLY A 759 -9.36 23.01 -0.34
C GLY A 759 -9.29 24.54 -0.28
N MET A 760 -10.43 25.22 -0.36
CA MET A 760 -10.49 26.69 -0.32
C MET A 760 -9.98 27.26 1.01
N PHE A 761 -10.40 26.67 2.13
CA PHE A 761 -9.95 27.08 3.47
C PHE A 761 -8.45 26.84 3.66
N THR A 762 -7.95 25.76 3.08
CA THR A 762 -6.55 25.34 3.19
C THR A 762 -5.65 26.25 2.36
N GLU A 763 -5.96 26.47 1.08
CA GLU A 763 -5.17 27.35 0.20
C GLU A 763 -5.22 28.81 0.66
N LEU A 764 -6.37 29.26 1.19
CA LEU A 764 -6.44 30.59 1.83
C LEU A 764 -5.54 30.67 3.07
N GLY A 765 -5.55 29.64 3.92
CA GLY A 765 -4.65 29.58 5.08
C GLY A 765 -3.18 29.64 4.67
N ILE A 766 -2.79 28.94 3.60
CA ILE A 766 -1.43 28.96 3.05
C ILE A 766 -1.10 30.34 2.48
N ALA A 767 -1.99 30.94 1.69
CA ALA A 767 -1.79 32.27 1.13
C ALA A 767 -1.65 33.34 2.24
N LEU A 768 -2.51 33.30 3.26
CA LEU A 768 -2.41 34.18 4.42
C LEU A 768 -1.08 33.96 5.16
N SER A 769 -0.65 32.71 5.36
CA SER A 769 0.62 32.43 6.05
C SER A 769 1.85 33.03 5.36
N LYS A 770 1.84 33.10 4.03
CA LYS A 770 2.95 33.65 3.25
C LYS A 770 2.91 35.17 3.14
N TYR A 771 1.72 35.76 2.98
CA TYR A 771 1.60 37.16 2.56
C TYR A 771 0.99 38.09 3.64
N HIS A 772 0.12 37.57 4.52
CA HIS A 772 -0.57 38.35 5.57
C HIS A 772 -0.58 37.59 6.92
N PRO A 773 0.58 37.44 7.59
CA PRO A 773 0.71 36.71 8.85
C PRO A 773 -0.27 37.16 9.94
N GLU A 774 -0.54 38.45 10.03
CA GLU A 774 -1.37 39.07 11.07
C GLU A 774 -2.83 38.60 11.05
N ARG A 775 -3.32 38.09 9.90
CA ARG A 775 -4.71 37.62 9.74
C ARG A 775 -4.84 36.10 9.85
N VAL A 776 -3.72 35.37 9.90
CA VAL A 776 -3.71 33.89 9.90
C VAL A 776 -4.40 33.35 11.14
N MET A 777 -4.07 33.87 12.33
CA MET A 777 -4.65 33.41 13.59
C MET A 777 -6.18 33.54 13.61
N GLU A 778 -6.73 34.62 13.05
CA GLU A 778 -8.19 34.80 12.96
C GLU A 778 -8.83 33.74 12.05
N HIS A 779 -8.23 33.49 10.88
CA HIS A 779 -8.69 32.46 9.95
C HIS A 779 -8.67 31.07 10.59
N LEU A 780 -7.57 30.72 11.27
CA LEU A 780 -7.42 29.43 11.93
C LEU A 780 -8.43 29.24 13.06
N ARG A 781 -8.65 30.25 13.91
CA ARG A 781 -9.62 30.16 15.01
C ARG A 781 -11.05 29.91 14.52
N ILE A 782 -11.43 30.48 13.38
CA ILE A 782 -12.79 30.33 12.83
C ILE A 782 -12.92 29.01 12.07
N PHE A 783 -11.89 28.60 11.30
CA PHE A 783 -12.03 27.55 10.29
C PHE A 783 -11.19 26.28 10.51
N TRP A 784 -10.55 26.08 11.68
CA TRP A 784 -9.72 24.90 11.97
C TRP A 784 -10.39 23.54 11.68
N GLY A 785 -11.71 23.42 11.87
CA GLY A 785 -12.44 22.17 11.58
C GLY A 785 -12.68 21.87 10.09
N ARG A 786 -12.46 22.84 9.19
CA ARG A 786 -12.73 22.73 7.74
C ARG A 786 -11.46 22.84 6.89
N LEU A 787 -10.28 22.79 7.49
CA LEU A 787 -8.99 22.91 6.81
C LEU A 787 -8.17 21.62 6.92
N ASN A 788 -7.26 21.43 5.97
CA ASN A 788 -6.28 20.35 6.04
C ASN A 788 -5.12 20.79 6.94
N ILE A 789 -5.21 20.42 8.23
CA ILE A 789 -4.27 20.85 9.28
C ILE A 789 -2.80 20.52 8.92
N PRO A 790 -2.43 19.28 8.50
CA PRO A 790 -1.05 18.95 8.15
C PRO A 790 -0.43 19.84 7.05
N LYS A 791 -1.23 20.21 6.03
CA LYS A 791 -0.72 21.05 4.95
C LYS A 791 -0.46 22.48 5.43
N VAL A 792 -1.33 23.00 6.30
CA VAL A 792 -1.17 24.34 6.87
C VAL A 792 -0.03 24.36 7.90
N ILE A 793 0.17 23.30 8.69
CA ILE A 793 1.32 23.17 9.60
C ILE A 793 2.63 23.40 8.86
N ARG A 794 2.85 22.71 7.73
CA ARG A 794 4.07 22.91 6.93
C ARG A 794 4.23 24.35 6.43
N ALA A 795 3.13 24.97 6.00
CA ALA A 795 3.16 26.36 5.56
C ALA A 795 3.48 27.32 6.73
N CYS A 796 2.93 27.08 7.91
CA CYS A 796 3.25 27.85 9.13
C CYS A 796 4.67 27.60 9.62
N GLU A 797 5.21 26.38 9.49
CA GLU A 797 6.62 26.05 9.77
C GLU A 797 7.56 26.82 8.85
N GLU A 798 7.28 26.82 7.54
CA GLU A 798 8.02 27.56 6.53
C GLU A 798 7.96 29.08 6.76
N ALA A 799 6.81 29.59 7.20
CA ALA A 799 6.60 31.01 7.51
C ALA A 799 7.05 31.42 8.93
N HIS A 800 7.49 30.46 9.76
CA HIS A 800 7.92 30.66 11.15
C HIS A 800 6.84 31.30 12.04
N LEU A 801 5.57 30.92 11.84
CA LEU A 801 4.41 31.41 12.60
C LEU A 801 4.15 30.52 13.82
N TRP A 802 4.94 30.70 14.88
CA TRP A 802 4.94 29.80 16.04
C TRP A 802 3.64 29.79 16.85
N PRO A 803 2.98 30.92 17.17
CA PRO A 803 1.71 30.90 17.90
C PRO A 803 0.60 30.16 17.14
N GLU A 804 0.49 30.40 15.84
CA GLU A 804 -0.47 29.76 14.93
C GLU A 804 -0.18 28.27 14.79
N LEU A 805 1.10 27.90 14.65
CA LEU A 805 1.56 26.52 14.54
C LEU A 805 1.28 25.73 15.83
N VAL A 806 1.53 26.33 16.99
CA VAL A 806 1.21 25.72 18.29
C VAL A 806 -0.30 25.52 18.44
N PHE A 807 -1.11 26.48 17.99
CA PHE A 807 -2.56 26.33 17.93
C PHE A 807 -2.98 25.15 17.03
N LEU A 808 -2.37 25.02 15.84
CA LEU A 808 -2.65 23.92 14.92
C LEU A 808 -2.27 22.57 15.53
N TYR A 809 -1.09 22.43 16.13
CA TYR A 809 -0.68 21.19 16.79
C TYR A 809 -1.61 20.82 17.95
N ALA A 810 -2.03 21.80 18.77
CA ALA A 810 -2.95 21.56 19.87
C ALA A 810 -4.32 21.06 19.38
N HIS A 811 -4.83 21.59 18.27
CA HIS A 811 -6.10 21.16 17.66
C HIS A 811 -5.96 19.89 16.81
N TYR A 812 -4.75 19.51 16.41
CA TYR A 812 -4.44 18.25 15.74
C TYR A 812 -4.12 17.11 16.73
N ASP A 813 -4.25 17.37 18.04
CA ASP A 813 -3.88 16.47 19.14
C ASP A 813 -2.39 16.06 19.17
N GLU A 814 -1.53 16.79 18.45
CA GLU A 814 -0.07 16.65 18.52
C GLU A 814 0.52 17.53 19.65
N TYR A 815 0.08 17.28 20.89
CA TYR A 815 0.51 18.04 22.06
C TYR A 815 2.03 17.96 22.31
N ASP A 816 2.67 16.86 21.91
CA ASP A 816 4.11 16.64 22.02
C ASP A 816 4.88 17.71 21.20
N ASN A 817 4.48 17.89 19.94
CA ASN A 817 5.07 18.89 19.04
C ASN A 817 4.72 20.31 19.47
N ALA A 818 3.49 20.55 19.95
CA ALA A 818 3.07 21.83 20.51
C ALA A 818 3.96 22.23 21.71
N ALA A 819 4.17 21.32 22.65
CA ALA A 819 4.98 21.57 23.84
C ALA A 819 6.45 21.82 23.49
N LEU A 820 7.02 21.05 22.55
CA LEU A 820 8.38 21.26 22.07
C LEU A 820 8.55 22.61 21.37
N ALA A 821 7.60 22.99 20.50
CA ALA A 821 7.61 24.28 19.81
C ALA A 821 7.55 25.45 20.81
N MET A 822 6.68 25.36 21.82
CA MET A 822 6.61 26.35 22.91
C MET A 822 7.93 26.46 23.70
N MET A 823 8.66 25.36 23.88
CA MET A 823 9.93 25.34 24.63
C MET A 823 11.12 25.85 23.81
N GLU A 824 11.24 25.46 22.54
CA GLU A 824 12.37 25.85 21.70
C GLU A 824 12.28 27.32 21.26
N ARG A 825 11.05 27.87 21.17
CA ARG A 825 10.76 29.23 20.71
C ARG A 825 9.93 29.99 21.74
N ALA A 826 10.43 30.01 22.98
CA ALA A 826 9.73 30.57 24.12
C ALA A 826 9.41 32.06 24.02
N ALA A 827 10.21 32.85 23.29
CA ALA A 827 9.99 34.29 23.18
C ALA A 827 8.67 34.67 22.51
N ASP A 828 8.20 33.86 21.55
CA ASP A 828 7.06 34.20 20.70
C ASP A 828 5.79 33.42 21.06
N ALA A 829 5.93 32.15 21.46
CA ALA A 829 4.80 31.21 21.59
C ALA A 829 4.51 30.74 23.02
N TRP A 830 5.39 31.03 23.99
CA TRP A 830 5.21 30.50 25.33
C TRP A 830 4.23 31.34 26.15
N GLU A 831 3.16 30.69 26.58
CA GLU A 831 2.24 31.19 27.61
C GLU A 831 2.10 30.14 28.70
N HIS A 832 2.35 30.52 29.96
CA HIS A 832 2.37 29.56 31.07
C HIS A 832 1.05 28.76 31.23
N HIS A 833 -0.10 29.42 31.10
CA HIS A 833 -1.40 28.77 31.26
C HIS A 833 -1.64 27.75 30.14
N THR A 834 -1.46 28.17 28.89
CA THR A 834 -1.59 27.32 27.70
C THR A 834 -0.59 26.16 27.71
N PHE A 835 0.64 26.39 28.19
CA PHE A 835 1.65 25.33 28.37
C PHE A 835 1.22 24.29 29.41
N LYS A 836 0.63 24.70 30.54
CA LYS A 836 0.14 23.78 31.57
C LYS A 836 -0.97 22.86 31.05
N GLU A 837 -1.86 23.35 30.20
CA GLU A 837 -2.93 22.55 29.62
C GLU A 837 -2.42 21.56 28.57
N THR A 838 -1.44 21.98 27.77
CA THR A 838 -0.85 21.13 26.71
C THR A 838 0.02 20.03 27.29
N ILE A 839 0.90 20.34 28.25
CA ILE A 839 1.85 19.37 28.82
C ILE A 839 1.17 18.19 29.53
N VAL A 840 -0.01 18.39 30.15
CA VAL A 840 -0.78 17.31 30.81
C VAL A 840 -1.26 16.26 29.82
N LYS A 841 -1.58 16.68 28.59
CA LYS A 841 -2.09 15.81 27.53
C LYS A 841 -0.99 15.05 26.80
N VAL A 842 0.27 15.50 26.91
CA VAL A 842 1.44 14.83 26.33
C VAL A 842 1.59 13.42 26.90
N ALA A 843 1.80 12.44 26.01
CA ALA A 843 1.99 11.04 26.38
C ALA A 843 3.46 10.75 26.76
N ASN A 844 4.41 11.41 26.10
CA ASN A 844 5.83 11.18 26.32
C ASN A 844 6.36 11.90 27.57
N LEU A 845 6.69 11.10 28.60
CA LEU A 845 7.22 11.61 29.88
C LEU A 845 8.60 12.29 29.75
N GLU A 846 9.39 12.02 28.71
CA GLU A 846 10.69 12.72 28.51
C GLU A 846 10.49 14.22 28.28
N ILE A 847 9.41 14.60 27.60
CA ILE A 847 9.07 16.01 27.37
C ILE A 847 8.79 16.71 28.70
N TYR A 848 8.26 16.00 29.71
CA TYR A 848 8.01 16.57 31.04
C TYR A 848 9.34 16.94 31.71
N TYR A 849 10.33 16.06 31.68
CA TYR A 849 11.65 16.34 32.27
C TYR A 849 12.42 17.41 31.48
N ARG A 850 12.24 17.45 30.16
CA ARG A 850 12.79 18.55 29.33
C ARG A 850 12.10 19.88 29.68
N ALA A 851 10.79 19.87 29.91
CA ALA A 851 10.02 21.04 30.34
C ALA A 851 10.49 21.53 31.73
N LEU A 852 10.75 20.62 32.67
CA LEU A 852 11.32 20.99 33.98
C LEU A 852 12.70 21.66 33.84
N ASN A 853 13.57 21.15 32.95
CA ASN A 853 14.84 21.81 32.64
C ASN A 853 14.64 23.21 32.05
N PHE A 854 13.72 23.35 31.11
CA PHE A 854 13.39 24.64 30.48
C PHE A 854 12.88 25.66 31.51
N TYR A 855 11.92 25.27 32.35
CA TYR A 855 11.43 26.13 33.43
C TYR A 855 12.52 26.44 34.45
N LEU A 856 13.42 25.51 34.75
CA LEU A 856 14.54 25.75 35.65
C LEU A 856 15.53 26.78 35.08
N GLN A 857 15.71 26.83 33.76
CA GLN A 857 16.62 27.75 33.08
C GLN A 857 16.01 29.14 32.86
N GLU A 858 14.78 29.20 32.36
CA GLU A 858 14.15 30.45 31.92
C GLU A 858 13.23 31.07 32.99
N GLN A 859 12.48 30.24 33.74
CA GLN A 859 11.47 30.75 34.69
C GLN A 859 11.37 29.92 35.99
N PRO A 860 12.36 30.04 36.89
CA PRO A 860 12.44 29.20 38.08
C PRO A 860 11.25 29.33 39.03
N SER A 861 10.65 30.52 39.13
CA SER A 861 9.56 30.79 40.07
C SER A 861 8.28 29.99 39.79
N LEU A 862 8.03 29.62 38.54
CA LEU A 862 6.80 28.93 38.11
C LEU A 862 6.92 27.40 38.11
N ILE A 863 8.10 26.86 38.42
CA ILE A 863 8.34 25.41 38.36
C ILE A 863 7.51 24.64 39.40
N THR A 864 7.22 25.26 40.54
CA THR A 864 6.42 24.64 41.61
C THR A 864 4.97 24.43 41.15
N ASP A 865 4.41 25.39 40.42
CA ASP A 865 3.07 25.31 39.85
C ASP A 865 3.01 24.29 38.71
N LEU A 866 4.03 24.24 37.85
CA LEU A 866 4.15 23.18 36.84
C LEU A 866 4.20 21.79 37.49
N LEU A 867 5.06 21.60 38.50
CA LEU A 867 5.21 20.33 39.21
C LEU A 867 3.91 19.86 39.87
N GLN A 868 3.08 20.76 40.40
CA GLN A 868 1.77 20.40 40.97
C GLN A 868 0.90 19.68 39.94
N VAL A 869 0.80 20.24 38.74
CA VAL A 869 -0.01 19.67 37.64
C VAL A 869 0.57 18.35 37.13
N LEU A 870 1.90 18.21 37.12
CA LEU A 870 2.58 17.00 36.64
C LEU A 870 2.62 15.84 37.65
N THR A 871 2.33 16.11 38.94
CA THR A 871 2.45 15.14 40.05
C THR A 871 1.89 13.74 39.77
N PRO A 872 0.70 13.56 39.15
CA PRO A 872 0.11 12.23 38.97
C PRO A 872 0.90 11.30 38.03
N ARG A 873 1.71 11.84 37.11
CA ARG A 873 2.37 11.07 36.04
C ARG A 873 3.90 11.00 36.15
N ILE A 874 4.53 11.90 36.89
CA ILE A 874 6.01 11.97 36.95
C ILE A 874 6.62 10.94 37.89
N ASP A 875 7.84 10.48 37.56
CA ASP A 875 8.66 9.76 38.54
C ASP A 875 9.39 10.77 39.44
N VAL A 876 8.83 10.93 40.63
CA VAL A 876 9.34 11.77 41.70
C VAL A 876 10.81 11.47 42.02
N ASN A 877 11.26 10.21 41.98
CA ASN A 877 12.66 9.87 42.30
C ASN A 877 13.62 10.49 41.28
N ARG A 878 13.24 10.49 40.00
CA ARG A 878 14.04 11.11 38.94
C ARG A 878 14.07 12.63 39.08
N VAL A 879 12.93 13.24 39.43
CA VAL A 879 12.85 14.68 39.70
C VAL A 879 13.79 15.06 40.85
N VAL A 880 13.71 14.37 42.00
CA VAL A 880 14.60 14.66 43.14
C VAL A 880 16.08 14.58 42.75
N ARG A 881 16.51 13.51 42.05
CA ARG A 881 17.90 13.36 41.57
C ARG A 881 18.34 14.46 40.61
N MET A 882 17.41 14.95 39.79
CA MET A 882 17.67 16.03 38.84
C MET A 882 17.93 17.35 39.59
N PHE A 883 17.12 17.65 40.60
CA PHE A 883 17.30 18.84 41.43
C PHE A 883 18.50 18.74 42.38
N GLU A 884 18.80 17.55 42.93
CA GLU A 884 20.02 17.26 43.70
C GLU A 884 21.29 17.56 42.91
N LYS A 885 21.37 17.10 41.66
CA LYS A 885 22.52 17.37 40.79
C LYS A 885 22.70 18.86 40.47
N SER A 886 21.59 19.60 40.42
CA SER A 886 21.60 21.03 40.11
C SER A 886 21.75 21.93 41.34
N ASP A 887 21.77 21.36 42.55
CA ASP A 887 21.80 22.06 43.83
C ASP A 887 20.62 23.03 44.06
N ASN A 888 19.48 22.79 43.39
CA ASN A 888 18.29 23.65 43.42
C ASN A 888 17.11 23.01 44.17
N ILE A 889 17.38 22.03 45.06
CA ILE A 889 16.36 21.31 45.83
C ILE A 889 15.46 22.26 46.67
N PRO A 890 15.97 23.34 47.31
CA PRO A 890 15.12 24.21 48.13
C PRO A 890 13.91 24.79 47.38
N LEU A 891 14.06 25.00 46.07
CA LEU A 891 13.04 25.60 45.22
C LEU A 891 11.82 24.69 45.02
N ILE A 892 12.02 23.37 45.11
CA ILE A 892 10.95 22.36 45.00
C ILE A 892 10.40 21.92 46.36
N LYS A 893 10.77 22.56 47.48
CA LYS A 893 10.30 22.21 48.82
C LYS A 893 8.76 22.08 48.94
N PRO A 894 7.94 23.02 48.44
CA PRO A 894 6.48 22.88 48.50
C PRO A 894 5.97 21.64 47.76
N PHE A 895 6.63 21.27 46.66
CA PHE A 895 6.32 20.06 45.92
C PHE A 895 6.74 18.81 46.70
N LEU A 896 7.93 18.79 47.31
CA LEU A 896 8.39 17.67 48.14
C LEU A 896 7.44 17.40 49.30
N LEU A 897 6.97 18.43 50.00
CA LEU A 897 6.00 18.30 51.09
C LEU A 897 4.65 17.74 50.61
N ASN A 898 4.16 18.17 49.45
CA ASN A 898 2.92 17.62 48.86
C ASN A 898 3.05 16.15 48.47
N VAL A 899 4.24 15.71 48.09
CA VAL A 899 4.52 14.33 47.62
C VAL A 899 5.00 13.41 48.75
N GLN A 900 5.41 13.97 49.88
CA GLN A 900 5.86 13.25 51.07
C GLN A 900 4.92 12.10 51.52
N PRO A 901 3.57 12.21 51.43
CA PRO A 901 2.66 11.11 51.74
C PRO A 901 2.88 9.83 50.91
N GLN A 902 3.55 9.89 49.75
CA GLN A 902 3.94 8.71 48.98
C GLN A 902 5.06 7.89 49.64
N ASN A 903 5.67 8.40 50.72
CA ASN A 903 6.71 7.76 51.52
C ASN A 903 7.86 7.18 50.67
N LYS A 904 8.37 7.99 49.72
CA LYS A 904 9.51 7.62 48.87
C LYS A 904 10.82 8.01 49.54
N ARG A 905 11.80 7.11 49.52
CA ARG A 905 13.12 7.32 50.13
C ARG A 905 13.83 8.59 49.68
N ALA A 906 13.95 8.81 48.36
CA ALA A 906 14.64 9.99 47.84
C ALA A 906 13.99 11.30 48.31
N VAL A 907 12.65 11.33 48.40
CA VAL A 907 11.90 12.50 48.87
C VAL A 907 12.16 12.74 50.36
N ASN A 908 12.07 11.70 51.18
CA ASN A 908 12.29 11.81 52.61
C ASN A 908 13.74 12.19 52.93
N ASP A 909 14.72 11.57 52.27
CA ASP A 909 16.14 11.88 52.46
C ASP A 909 16.41 13.36 52.06
N ALA A 910 15.89 13.83 50.91
CA ALA A 910 16.04 15.22 50.47
C ALA A 910 15.33 16.23 51.39
N ILE A 911 14.10 15.92 51.85
CA ILE A 911 13.39 16.76 52.84
C ILE A 911 14.18 16.82 54.14
N ASN A 912 14.66 15.68 54.63
CA ASN A 912 15.40 15.63 55.89
C ASN A 912 16.70 16.44 55.81
N ASP A 913 17.42 16.36 54.69
CA ASP A 913 18.63 17.16 54.46
C ASP A 913 18.30 18.66 54.42
N LEU A 914 17.24 19.07 53.70
CA LEU A 914 16.79 20.46 53.69
C LEU A 914 16.41 20.97 55.08
N LEU A 915 15.67 20.18 55.85
CA LEU A 915 15.22 20.57 57.20
C LEU A 915 16.39 20.63 58.20
N ILE A 916 17.45 19.86 57.99
CA ILE A 916 18.69 19.98 58.77
C ILE A 916 19.39 21.30 58.43
N GLU A 917 19.49 21.66 57.15
CA GLU A 917 20.11 22.91 56.71
C GLU A 917 19.34 24.16 57.16
N GLU A 918 18.01 24.08 57.16
CA GLU A 918 17.13 25.15 57.67
C GLU A 918 17.02 25.20 59.21
N GLU A 919 17.60 24.22 59.91
CA GLU A 919 17.52 24.05 61.36
C GLU A 919 16.08 23.81 61.91
N ASP A 920 15.14 23.38 61.07
CA ASP A 920 13.74 23.10 61.46
C ASP A 920 13.58 21.69 62.06
N HIS A 921 13.90 21.58 63.34
CA HIS A 921 13.74 20.36 64.13
C HIS A 921 12.28 19.92 64.33
N LYS A 922 11.28 20.80 64.19
CA LYS A 922 9.87 20.45 64.41
C LYS A 922 9.33 19.67 63.22
N GLN A 923 9.48 20.24 62.02
CA GLN A 923 9.09 19.55 60.79
C GLN A 923 9.92 18.29 60.58
N LEU A 924 11.22 18.30 60.94
CA LEU A 924 12.04 17.09 60.81
C LEU A 924 11.51 15.98 61.73
N ARG A 925 11.12 16.31 62.96
CA ARG A 925 10.53 15.34 63.87
C ARG A 925 9.23 14.75 63.31
N ASP A 926 8.33 15.61 62.83
CA ASP A 926 7.05 15.15 62.25
C ASP A 926 7.26 14.29 60.99
N SER A 927 8.25 14.66 60.16
CA SER A 927 8.68 13.90 58.98
C SER A 927 9.15 12.49 59.35
N VAL A 928 10.10 12.40 60.27
CA VAL A 928 10.74 11.16 60.75
C VAL A 928 9.77 10.28 61.56
N GLU A 929 8.79 10.89 62.22
CA GLU A 929 7.78 10.18 63.00
C GLU A 929 6.73 9.51 62.11
N ASN A 930 6.23 10.22 61.09
CA ASN A 930 5.13 9.77 60.23
C ASN A 930 5.57 9.00 58.99
N PHE A 931 6.76 9.29 58.43
CA PHE A 931 7.26 8.69 57.19
C PHE A 931 8.55 7.92 57.47
N ASP A 932 8.51 6.59 57.39
CA ASP A 932 9.58 5.69 57.86
C ASP A 932 10.58 5.24 56.78
N ASN A 933 10.31 5.52 55.51
CA ASN A 933 11.17 5.10 54.40
C ASN A 933 12.29 6.11 54.15
N TYR A 934 13.33 6.12 54.97
CA TYR A 934 14.54 6.94 54.82
C TYR A 934 15.77 6.21 55.34
N GLU A 935 16.98 6.73 55.05
CA GLU A 935 18.21 6.09 55.54
C GLU A 935 18.49 6.38 57.02
N ALA A 936 17.74 5.69 57.89
CA ALA A 936 17.68 5.95 59.31
C ALA A 936 19.05 5.88 60.04
N VAL A 937 19.97 5.00 59.61
CA VAL A 937 21.28 4.90 60.25
C VAL A 937 22.20 6.06 59.86
N ALA A 938 22.23 6.44 58.58
CA ALA A 938 23.05 7.54 58.10
C ALA A 938 22.56 8.88 58.67
N LEU A 939 21.22 9.08 58.64
CA LEU A 939 20.58 10.25 59.22
C LEU A 939 20.89 10.38 60.72
N ALA A 940 20.73 9.30 61.50
CA ALA A 940 21.02 9.34 62.93
C ALA A 940 22.50 9.65 63.24
N GLN A 941 23.45 9.11 62.46
CA GLN A 941 24.88 9.42 62.62
C GLN A 941 25.22 10.88 62.31
N ARG A 942 24.54 11.49 61.35
CA ARG A 942 24.70 12.92 61.00
C ARG A 942 24.15 13.80 62.13
N LEU A 943 22.95 13.47 62.62
CA LEU A 943 22.26 14.20 63.70
C LEU A 943 22.96 14.07 65.07
N GLU A 944 23.62 12.94 65.35
CA GLU A 944 24.38 12.69 66.59
C GLU A 944 25.53 13.69 66.80
N LYS A 945 26.12 14.19 65.70
CA LYS A 945 27.22 15.17 65.75
C LYS A 945 26.76 16.63 65.76
N HIS A 946 25.44 16.87 65.69
CA HIS A 946 24.91 18.21 65.54
C HIS A 946 24.99 19.01 66.86
N GLU A 947 25.25 20.32 66.77
CA GLU A 947 25.45 21.18 67.95
C GLU A 947 24.16 21.31 68.77
N LEU A 948 23.01 21.43 68.10
CA LEU A 948 21.70 21.52 68.74
C LEU A 948 21.25 20.20 69.37
N VAL A 949 20.82 20.27 70.63
CA VAL A 949 20.31 19.12 71.40
C VAL A 949 19.02 18.55 70.79
N PHE A 950 18.17 19.38 70.18
CA PHE A 950 16.92 18.93 69.57
C PHE A 950 17.15 17.95 68.39
N PHE A 951 18.18 18.17 67.57
CA PHE A 951 18.55 17.24 66.50
C PHE A 951 19.14 15.94 67.04
N ARG A 952 19.95 16.01 68.10
CA ARG A 952 20.43 14.82 68.82
C ARG A 952 19.29 14.02 69.44
N GLN A 953 18.28 14.68 70.01
CA GLN A 953 17.08 14.01 70.51
C GLN A 953 16.32 13.25 69.41
N ILE A 954 16.23 13.82 68.20
CA ILE A 954 15.68 13.13 67.04
C ILE A 954 16.54 11.90 66.68
N ALA A 955 17.87 12.02 66.70
CA ALA A 955 18.78 10.89 66.48
C ALA A 955 18.56 9.76 67.51
N ALA A 956 18.41 10.10 68.79
CA ALA A 956 18.09 9.14 69.85
C ALA A 956 16.75 8.43 69.57
N ASN A 957 15.73 9.16 69.11
CA ASN A 957 14.42 8.60 68.76
C ASN A 957 14.50 7.68 67.52
N ILE A 958 15.31 8.02 66.51
CA ILE A 958 15.56 7.16 65.35
C ILE A 958 16.25 5.85 65.77
N TYR A 959 17.30 5.93 66.60
CA TYR A 959 17.96 4.74 67.13
C TYR A 959 17.02 3.88 67.99
N ARG A 960 16.13 4.51 68.77
CA ARG A 960 15.07 3.86 69.54
C ARG A 960 14.11 3.08 68.64
N LYS A 961 13.59 3.70 67.56
CA LYS A 961 12.74 3.02 66.57
C LYS A 961 13.44 1.83 65.90
N ASN A 962 14.73 1.96 65.58
CA ASN A 962 15.55 0.90 64.98
C ASN A 962 16.05 -0.18 65.97
N LYS A 963 15.54 -0.21 67.21
CA LYS A 963 15.91 -1.17 68.27
C LYS A 963 17.40 -1.16 68.63
N ARG A 964 18.11 -0.06 68.36
CA ARG A 964 19.51 0.16 68.79
C ARG A 964 19.53 0.89 70.13
N TRP A 965 19.13 0.17 71.18
CA TRP A 965 18.92 0.71 72.52
C TRP A 965 20.18 1.33 73.11
N ASP A 966 21.33 0.66 73.01
CA ASP A 966 22.58 1.09 73.64
C ASP A 966 23.06 2.44 73.12
N LYS A 967 22.95 2.67 71.80
CA LYS A 967 23.32 3.95 71.16
C LYS A 967 22.36 5.07 71.51
N SER A 968 21.06 4.78 71.53
CA SER A 968 20.03 5.75 71.94
C SER A 968 20.22 6.19 73.39
N ILE A 969 20.48 5.24 74.29
CA ILE A 969 20.73 5.50 75.70
C ILE A 969 22.05 6.25 75.89
N ALA A 970 23.13 5.88 75.18
CA ALA A 970 24.40 6.59 75.24
C ALA A 970 24.27 8.07 74.85
N LEU A 971 23.50 8.37 73.80
CA LEU A 971 23.23 9.74 73.38
C LEU A 971 22.44 10.52 74.44
N SER A 972 21.36 9.91 74.96
CA SER A 972 20.55 10.51 76.04
C SER A 972 21.36 10.71 77.33
N LYS A 973 22.33 9.83 77.63
CA LYS A 973 23.28 9.97 78.75
C LYS A 973 24.20 11.18 78.51
N GLN A 974 24.74 11.36 77.31
CA GLN A 974 25.60 12.48 76.93
C GLN A 974 24.87 13.83 77.06
N ASP A 975 23.60 13.87 76.63
CA ASP A 975 22.78 15.08 76.62
C ASP A 975 22.07 15.35 77.96
N LYS A 976 22.24 14.46 78.95
CA LYS A 976 21.55 14.50 80.27
C LYS A 976 20.02 14.47 80.16
N LEU A 977 19.48 13.91 79.08
CA LEU A 977 18.05 13.69 78.85
C LEU A 977 17.61 12.38 79.50
N TYR A 978 17.57 12.38 80.84
CA TYR A 978 17.35 11.16 81.62
C TYR A 978 15.94 10.58 81.46
N LYS A 979 14.92 11.42 81.21
CA LYS A 979 13.56 10.95 80.93
C LYS A 979 13.51 10.05 79.69
N ASP A 980 14.11 10.49 78.60
CA ASP A 980 14.13 9.74 77.34
C ASP A 980 14.95 8.45 77.47
N ALA A 981 16.02 8.46 78.27
CA ALA A 981 16.79 7.25 78.58
C ALA A 981 15.94 6.20 79.33
N ILE A 982 15.16 6.64 80.34
CA ILE A 982 14.29 5.77 81.14
C ILE A 982 13.14 5.18 80.28
N GLU A 983 12.51 6.01 79.44
CA GLU A 983 11.47 5.54 78.52
C GLU A 983 12.04 4.55 77.49
N THR A 984 13.24 4.83 76.95
CA THR A 984 13.93 3.95 76.00
C THR A 984 14.28 2.60 76.63
N SER A 985 14.75 2.58 77.88
CA SER A 985 15.02 1.33 78.59
C SER A 985 13.74 0.56 78.88
N ALA A 986 12.65 1.22 79.25
CA ALA A 986 11.36 0.58 79.50
C ALA A 986 10.80 -0.08 78.22
N ILE A 987 10.88 0.62 77.09
CA ILE A 987 10.43 0.11 75.78
C ILE A 987 11.32 -1.05 75.28
N SER A 988 12.59 -1.10 75.68
CA SER A 988 13.53 -2.13 75.20
C SER A 988 13.12 -3.56 75.59
N GLY A 989 12.41 -3.73 76.70
CA GLY A 989 12.02 -5.04 77.24
C GLY A 989 13.19 -5.92 77.70
N LYS A 990 14.42 -5.40 77.76
CA LYS A 990 15.63 -6.15 78.11
C LYS A 990 16.12 -5.82 79.51
N ALA A 991 16.15 -6.82 80.40
CA ALA A 991 16.63 -6.67 81.77
C ALA A 991 18.08 -6.15 81.84
N ASP A 992 18.97 -6.63 80.95
CA ASP A 992 20.39 -6.25 80.95
C ASP A 992 20.60 -4.74 80.73
N VAL A 993 19.85 -4.14 79.79
CA VAL A 993 19.94 -2.71 79.45
C VAL A 993 19.39 -1.85 80.59
N VAL A 994 18.30 -2.32 81.21
CA VAL A 994 17.68 -1.69 82.38
C VAL A 994 18.63 -1.72 83.58
N GLU A 995 19.30 -2.85 83.82
CA GLU A 995 20.28 -2.99 84.90
C GLU A 995 21.51 -2.09 84.69
N GLU A 996 22.05 -2.04 83.47
CA GLU A 996 23.19 -1.15 83.15
C GLU A 996 22.83 0.32 83.38
N LEU A 997 21.63 0.75 82.96
CA LEU A 997 21.16 2.12 83.18
C LEU A 997 20.85 2.40 84.66
N LEU A 998 20.31 1.43 85.39
CA LEU A 998 20.04 1.53 86.82
C LEU A 998 21.34 1.74 87.61
N ARG A 999 22.38 0.95 87.32
CA ARG A 999 23.71 1.11 87.93
C ARG A 999 24.32 2.47 87.62
N TYR A 1000 24.21 2.93 86.37
CA TYR A 1000 24.67 4.26 85.97
C TYR A 1000 24.02 5.40 86.77
N PHE A 1001 22.70 5.36 87.00
CA PHE A 1001 22.01 6.39 87.80
C PHE A 1001 22.41 6.39 89.27
N VAL A 1002 22.70 5.21 89.82
CA VAL A 1002 23.16 5.04 91.20
C VAL A 1002 24.60 5.56 91.36
N ASP A 1003 25.46 5.31 90.38
CA ASP A 1003 26.84 5.84 90.35
C ASP A 1003 26.87 7.37 90.22
N ILE A 1004 25.93 7.95 89.47
CA ILE A 1004 25.73 9.41 89.40
C ILE A 1004 25.15 9.98 90.69
N GLY A 1005 24.47 9.15 91.51
CA GLY A 1005 23.79 9.57 92.73
C GLY A 1005 22.44 10.28 92.51
N SER A 1006 21.84 10.15 91.32
CA SER A 1006 20.53 10.75 91.01
C SER A 1006 19.38 9.90 91.57
N LYS A 1007 18.90 10.27 92.75
CA LYS A 1007 17.83 9.56 93.48
C LYS A 1007 16.49 9.60 92.74
N GLU A 1008 16.21 10.67 92.00
CA GLU A 1008 14.96 10.85 91.26
C GLU A 1008 14.88 9.91 90.04
N CYS A 1009 15.98 9.77 89.29
CA CYS A 1009 16.06 8.87 88.14
C CYS A 1009 16.01 7.40 88.58
N TYR A 1010 16.57 7.08 89.75
CA TYR A 1010 16.48 5.76 90.36
C TYR A 1010 15.02 5.36 90.66
N VAL A 1011 14.25 6.25 91.29
CA VAL A 1011 12.81 6.02 91.53
C VAL A 1011 12.04 5.95 90.21
N GLY A 1012 12.36 6.81 89.25
CA GLY A 1012 11.76 6.79 87.91
C GLY A 1012 11.97 5.46 87.18
N MET A 1013 13.16 4.86 87.29
CA MET A 1013 13.45 3.53 86.74
C MET A 1013 12.66 2.42 87.42
N LEU A 1014 12.56 2.44 88.76
CA LEU A 1014 11.80 1.46 89.52
C LEU A 1014 10.30 1.49 89.18
N TYR A 1015 9.78 2.66 88.80
CA TYR A 1015 8.39 2.82 88.37
C TYR A 1015 8.18 2.42 86.91
N ALA A 1016 8.99 2.96 85.99
CA ALA A 1016 8.81 2.76 84.55
C ALA A 1016 9.19 1.36 84.07
N CYS A 1017 10.19 0.72 84.70
CA CYS A 1017 10.69 -0.61 84.34
C CYS A 1017 10.28 -1.68 85.36
N TYR A 1018 9.17 -1.48 86.08
CA TYR A 1018 8.75 -2.32 87.20
C TYR A 1018 8.73 -3.83 86.87
N ASP A 1019 8.21 -4.20 85.70
CA ASP A 1019 8.08 -5.61 85.28
C ASP A 1019 9.41 -6.25 84.83
N LEU A 1020 10.41 -5.43 84.47
CA LEU A 1020 11.67 -5.88 83.88
C LEU A 1020 12.80 -6.02 84.91
N ILE A 1021 12.66 -5.38 86.06
CA ILE A 1021 13.70 -5.32 87.07
C ILE A 1021 13.59 -6.53 88.03
N PRO A 1022 14.62 -7.38 88.12
CA PRO A 1022 14.62 -8.45 89.11
C PRO A 1022 14.79 -7.91 90.54
N LEU A 1023 13.95 -8.38 91.47
CA LEU A 1023 13.92 -7.95 92.87
C LEU A 1023 15.30 -8.03 93.57
N HIS A 1024 16.06 -9.09 93.31
CA HIS A 1024 17.35 -9.31 93.97
C HIS A 1024 18.38 -8.22 93.65
N VAL A 1025 18.41 -7.71 92.41
CA VAL A 1025 19.31 -6.64 91.98
C VAL A 1025 18.98 -5.33 92.69
N VAL A 1026 17.69 -4.99 92.83
CA VAL A 1026 17.25 -3.77 93.53
C VAL A 1026 17.61 -3.82 95.01
N MET A 1027 17.40 -4.97 95.67
CA MET A 1027 17.74 -5.15 97.07
C MET A 1027 19.26 -5.01 97.30
N GLU A 1028 20.07 -5.60 96.43
CA GLU A 1028 21.53 -5.49 96.51
C GLU A 1028 22.01 -4.04 96.34
N ILE A 1029 21.52 -3.36 95.30
CA ILE A 1029 21.88 -1.96 95.01
C ILE A 1029 21.42 -1.03 96.13
N SER A 1030 20.20 -1.22 96.63
CA SER A 1030 19.65 -0.42 97.74
C SER A 1030 20.48 -0.54 99.00
N TRP A 1031 20.89 -1.76 99.34
CA TRP A 1031 21.70 -2.04 100.52
C TRP A 1031 23.11 -1.46 100.39
N ARG A 1032 23.77 -1.66 99.24
CA ARG A 1032 25.14 -1.18 99.01
C ARG A 1032 25.25 0.35 99.00
N HIS A 1033 24.25 1.06 98.47
CA HIS A 1033 24.29 2.51 98.28
C HIS A 1033 23.39 3.31 99.25
N GLY A 1034 22.71 2.64 100.19
CA GLY A 1034 21.89 3.30 101.21
C GLY A 1034 20.61 3.97 100.68
N LEU A 1035 19.95 3.34 99.70
CA LEU A 1035 18.74 3.87 99.03
C LEU A 1035 17.42 3.28 99.56
N ASN A 1036 17.44 2.69 100.76
CA ASN A 1036 16.33 1.91 101.31
C ASN A 1036 14.99 2.65 101.26
N ASP A 1037 14.93 3.90 101.71
CA ASP A 1037 13.68 4.69 101.76
C ASP A 1037 13.03 4.87 100.38
N PHE A 1038 13.82 4.92 99.30
CA PHE A 1038 13.34 5.09 97.93
C PHE A 1038 12.90 3.78 97.27
N THR A 1039 13.40 2.63 97.75
CA THR A 1039 13.03 1.30 97.23
C THR A 1039 11.82 0.68 97.91
N MET A 1040 11.50 1.13 99.14
CA MET A 1040 10.39 0.57 99.92
C MET A 1040 9.06 0.50 99.15
N PRO A 1041 8.62 1.53 98.40
CA PRO A 1041 7.38 1.45 97.63
C PRO A 1041 7.39 0.35 96.56
N PHE A 1042 8.50 0.16 95.86
CA PHE A 1042 8.66 -0.91 94.88
C PHE A 1042 8.54 -2.28 95.56
N MET A 1043 9.22 -2.46 96.69
CA MET A 1043 9.21 -3.72 97.44
C MET A 1043 7.82 -4.05 98.00
N ILE A 1044 7.10 -3.06 98.51
CA ILE A 1044 5.73 -3.22 99.02
C ILE A 1044 4.79 -3.68 97.89
N ASN A 1045 4.85 -3.02 96.73
CA ASN A 1045 4.03 -3.38 95.57
C ASN A 1045 4.37 -4.79 95.06
N TYR A 1046 5.65 -5.13 94.96
CA TYR A 1046 6.10 -6.45 94.50
C TYR A 1046 5.64 -7.55 95.46
N MET A 1047 5.81 -7.36 96.77
CA MET A 1047 5.34 -8.31 97.79
C MET A 1047 3.81 -8.42 97.80
N SER A 1048 3.08 -7.31 97.61
CA SER A 1048 1.62 -7.32 97.53
C SER A 1048 1.11 -8.07 96.30
N GLN A 1049 1.71 -7.84 95.13
CA GLN A 1049 1.38 -8.55 93.89
C GLN A 1049 1.75 -10.03 93.98
N GLN A 1050 2.90 -10.35 94.59
CA GLN A 1050 3.30 -11.74 94.86
C GLN A 1050 2.31 -12.43 95.81
N ALA A 1051 1.85 -11.75 96.87
CA ALA A 1051 0.84 -12.28 97.77
C ALA A 1051 -0.50 -12.50 97.06
N PHE A 1052 -0.95 -11.54 96.25
CA PHE A 1052 -2.19 -11.63 95.48
C PHE A 1052 -2.15 -12.75 94.44
N THR A 1053 -1.06 -12.87 93.68
CA THR A 1053 -0.88 -13.95 92.68
C THR A 1053 -0.80 -15.31 93.35
N ILE A 1054 -0.12 -15.44 94.49
CA ILE A 1054 -0.11 -16.67 95.29
C ILE A 1054 -1.53 -17.01 95.77
N ASP A 1055 -2.31 -16.02 96.21
CA ASP A 1055 -3.68 -16.23 96.69
C ASP A 1055 -4.63 -16.63 95.56
N GLN A 1056 -4.52 -15.98 94.40
CA GLN A 1056 -5.25 -16.36 93.19
C GLN A 1056 -4.90 -17.78 92.73
N LEU A 1057 -3.61 -18.14 92.70
CA LEU A 1057 -3.18 -19.50 92.38
C LEU A 1057 -3.67 -20.52 93.39
N LYS A 1058 -3.77 -20.17 94.68
CA LYS A 1058 -4.39 -21.02 95.71
C LYS A 1058 -5.88 -21.19 95.44
N HIS A 1059 -6.60 -20.12 95.17
CA HIS A 1059 -8.02 -20.14 94.86
C HIS A 1059 -8.32 -20.98 93.60
N ASP A 1060 -7.58 -20.76 92.52
CA ASP A 1060 -7.71 -21.54 91.28
C ASP A 1060 -7.40 -23.03 91.50
N ASN A 1061 -6.41 -23.34 92.34
CA ASN A 1061 -6.06 -24.71 92.69
C ASN A 1061 -7.13 -25.36 93.59
N ASP A 1062 -7.72 -24.61 94.51
CA ASP A 1062 -8.79 -25.08 95.38
C ASP A 1062 -10.11 -25.26 94.61
N GLU A 1063 -10.44 -24.36 93.66
CA GLU A 1063 -11.52 -24.57 92.70
C GLU A 1063 -11.27 -25.80 91.82
N ARG A 1064 -10.05 -25.98 91.31
CA ARG A 1064 -9.69 -27.16 90.52
C ARG A 1064 -9.86 -28.44 91.34
N LYS A 1065 -9.39 -28.45 92.59
CA LYS A 1065 -9.59 -29.56 93.53
C LYS A 1065 -11.07 -29.79 93.85
N ALA A 1066 -11.87 -28.75 93.98
CA ALA A 1066 -13.31 -28.84 94.20
C ALA A 1066 -14.03 -29.44 92.99
N ARG A 1067 -13.72 -28.99 91.76
CA ARG A 1067 -14.22 -29.60 90.51
C ARG A 1067 -13.78 -31.06 90.38
N GLU A 1068 -12.54 -31.38 90.72
CA GLU A 1068 -12.04 -32.76 90.74
C GLU A 1068 -12.69 -33.63 91.83
N ALA A 1069 -13.18 -33.03 92.93
CA ALA A 1069 -13.89 -33.71 94.01
C ALA A 1069 -15.40 -33.90 93.75
N GLU A 1070 -16.05 -32.95 93.08
CA GLU A 1070 -17.45 -33.08 92.62
C GLU A 1070 -17.57 -34.19 91.57
N ASN A 1071 -16.63 -34.27 90.63
CA ASN A 1071 -16.58 -35.34 89.63
C ASN A 1071 -16.31 -36.75 90.22
N LYS A 1072 -15.95 -36.88 91.51
CA LYS A 1072 -15.66 -38.18 92.16
C LYS A 1072 -16.85 -38.77 92.94
N LYS A 1073 -18.01 -38.11 93.00
CA LYS A 1073 -19.15 -38.55 93.85
C LYS A 1073 -20.36 -39.14 93.10
N GLU A 1074 -20.31 -39.38 91.79
CA GLU A 1074 -21.45 -39.92 91.01
C GLU A 1074 -21.30 -41.31 90.38
N GLU A 1075 -20.30 -42.14 90.72
CA GLU A 1075 -20.09 -43.45 90.05
C GLU A 1075 -19.98 -44.71 90.95
N ASP A 1076 -20.69 -44.82 92.09
CA ASP A 1076 -20.63 -46.07 92.88
C ASP A 1076 -21.95 -46.53 93.51
N THR A 1077 -22.82 -47.16 92.69
CA THR A 1077 -23.75 -48.27 93.02
C THR A 1077 -24.38 -48.75 91.68
N GLY A 1078 -23.80 -49.68 90.91
CA GLY A 1078 -23.91 -51.16 91.02
C GLY A 1078 -25.22 -51.68 90.36
N PRO A 1079 -25.28 -52.79 89.56
CA PRO A 1079 -24.46 -54.02 89.68
C PRO A 1079 -24.07 -54.79 88.38
N ILE A 1080 -22.84 -55.33 88.38
CA ILE A 1080 -22.47 -56.76 88.18
C ILE A 1080 -22.78 -57.46 86.82
N LEU A 1081 -21.69 -57.59 86.05
CA LEU A 1081 -21.13 -58.78 85.37
C LEU A 1081 -21.85 -59.44 84.18
N GLY A 1082 -21.17 -59.37 83.02
CA GLY A 1082 -21.43 -60.19 81.84
C GLY A 1082 -20.30 -60.24 80.79
N GLN A 1083 -19.05 -60.29 81.25
CA GLN A 1083 -17.85 -60.82 80.58
C GLN A 1083 -17.63 -60.58 79.07
N SER A 1084 -16.76 -59.60 78.77
CA SER A 1084 -15.68 -59.82 77.79
C SER A 1084 -14.35 -59.85 78.51
N ARG A 1085 -13.74 -61.03 78.44
CA ARG A 1085 -12.37 -61.37 78.80
C ARG A 1085 -11.43 -60.64 77.84
N LEU A 1086 -10.39 -59.98 78.34
CA LEU A 1086 -9.02 -60.21 77.86
C LEU A 1086 -8.01 -59.54 78.81
N MET A 1087 -7.29 -60.42 79.48
CA MET A 1087 -6.24 -60.16 80.45
C MET A 1087 -5.00 -59.60 79.77
N LEU A 1088 -4.43 -58.55 80.39
CA LEU A 1088 -3.00 -58.32 80.43
C LEU A 1088 -2.31 -59.56 81.02
N THR A 1089 -1.29 -60.08 80.33
CA THR A 1089 0.03 -60.45 80.89
C THR A 1089 0.93 -60.98 79.77
N GLN A 1090 2.04 -60.24 79.55
CA GLN A 1090 3.41 -60.69 79.23
C GLN A 1090 3.53 -62.10 78.60
N GLY A 1091 3.81 -62.27 77.29
CA GLY A 1091 5.08 -62.04 76.55
C GLY A 1091 5.58 -63.41 76.01
N PRO A 1092 6.59 -63.59 75.12
CA PRO A 1092 7.25 -62.77 74.08
C PRO A 1092 7.23 -63.47 72.68
N MET A 1093 8.15 -63.12 71.75
CA MET A 1093 8.47 -63.76 70.45
C MET A 1093 7.46 -63.52 69.30
N GLN A 1094 7.77 -63.49 67.98
CA GLN A 1094 8.94 -63.56 67.09
C GLN A 1094 8.34 -64.11 65.76
N THR A 1095 8.40 -63.30 64.70
CA THR A 1095 8.62 -63.65 63.27
C THR A 1095 7.81 -64.73 62.51
N GLY A 1096 7.47 -64.35 61.27
CA GLY A 1096 7.89 -65.10 60.08
C GLY A 1096 7.00 -64.81 58.86
N GLY A 1097 7.46 -64.27 57.73
CA GLY A 1097 8.77 -63.84 57.30
C GLY A 1097 8.84 -63.75 55.76
N SER A 1098 9.43 -62.66 55.26
CA SER A 1098 10.35 -62.61 54.11
C SER A 1098 9.79 -62.85 52.68
N PRO A 1099 10.53 -62.52 51.59
CA PRO A 1099 11.84 -61.85 51.49
C PRO A 1099 11.96 -60.71 50.42
N ALA A 1100 12.89 -59.77 50.69
CA ALA A 1100 13.88 -59.16 49.77
C ALA A 1100 13.39 -58.37 48.51
N PRO A 1101 14.30 -57.77 47.70
CA PRO A 1101 15.09 -56.56 47.98
C PRO A 1101 15.04 -55.54 46.80
N ASN A 1102 15.88 -54.49 46.87
CA ASN A 1102 16.20 -53.47 45.84
C ASN A 1102 15.21 -52.29 45.70
N GLY A 1103 15.65 -51.03 45.68
CA GLY A 1103 17.00 -50.51 45.78
C GLY A 1103 17.08 -49.02 45.38
N ILE A 1104 17.89 -48.27 46.15
CA ILE A 1104 18.90 -47.28 45.70
C ILE A 1104 18.35 -45.91 45.19
N MET A 1105 18.47 -44.78 45.93
CA MET A 1105 19.66 -43.90 46.19
C MET A 1105 20.05 -42.97 44.98
N PRO A 1106 20.82 -41.86 45.13
CA PRO A 1106 21.03 -40.93 46.28
C PRO A 1106 21.41 -39.43 45.94
N GLN A 1107 21.54 -38.51 46.92
CA GLN A 1107 22.78 -37.79 47.40
C GLN A 1107 23.01 -36.31 46.92
N PRO A 1108 23.98 -35.50 47.48
CA PRO A 1108 23.74 -34.26 48.26
C PRO A 1108 24.69 -33.08 47.87
N THR A 1109 24.95 -32.11 48.76
CA THR A 1109 25.95 -31.02 48.61
C THR A 1109 27.37 -31.41 49.10
N GLY A 1110 28.44 -31.03 48.36
CA GLY A 1110 29.81 -30.80 48.89
C GLY A 1110 31.05 -31.21 48.05
N TYR A 1111 31.57 -30.28 47.23
CA TYR A 1111 32.99 -29.91 46.90
C TYR A 1111 34.15 -30.92 46.64
N GLY A 1112 34.94 -30.67 45.57
CA GLY A 1112 36.41 -30.91 45.55
C GLY A 1112 37.12 -31.19 44.20
N GLY A 1113 37.72 -30.15 43.60
CA GLY A 1113 38.89 -30.06 42.69
C GLY A 1113 39.44 -31.23 41.84
N PHE A 1114 39.51 -30.99 40.52
CA PHE A 1114 40.74 -30.95 39.72
C PHE A 1114 40.56 -29.94 38.58
#